data_AF-A0A6G3QCN7-F1
#
_entry.id   AF-A0A6G3QCN7-F1
#
_cell.length_a   1.000
_cell.length_b   1.000
_cell.length_c   1.000
_cell.angle_alpha   90.00
_cell.angle_beta   90.00
_cell.angle_gamma   90.00
#
_symmetry.space_group_name_H-M   'P 1'
#
loop_
_entity.id
_entity.type
_entity.pdbx_description
1 polymer ?
#
loop_
_entity_poly.entity_id
_entity_poly.type
_entity_poly.pdbx_seq_one_letter_code
_entity_poly.pdbx_strand_id
1 'polypeptide(L)'
;MRSPRLAALELRRFGRGRLPRAALASLLLLPLLYGALYLWSFWDPYGRLDRIPVALVNDDKGANVAGKKLAAGADIVKGLRDSDTFEWHEVTTAEAREGVEDGTYYLSLTMPADFSERIASSSGDSPETGALQVRTNDANNYIVGQISRTVFGEVRTAASTKASRSFLDRIFVSFSDIHGQTVKAAKGADTLTGGIGKAEQGSKDLADGLKDAKAGSGKLVRGLKKLDTGAGDLADGSRQVAAGTQTLADRVNGVSDRLGPFLKDNEKTIGDAAQLVADSAGTVRRNLGTLVKAAPVAAKGAHTASDTLNGVYRARCETAVLPDAACADLKKARKAAADVATVADDVNTLIADQNGDLDRLDQHLATLQKQAQALADRAPRLSEDLDDAVRKVDKLNAGAAQVAAGARKLHTGLSTARTGATTLHTGVGDLKTGADDLSGGMFKLADGSGKLAGGLHDGAGQIPDYDRQDRDARTEVMSDPVQLASRDLHKAPNYGTGFAPYFIPLSLWVGAMVAYMLIPPLNRRALAAGAPAWRIALAGWLPVAALGVLQTVALMSVLHWAIGLEMVRAAGTVSFLFLVTACFAAIVQWLNARFGAAGRILVLAFLMLQLTSAGGTYPVQTSPGFFNAIHPFMPMSYVVEALRRLITGGGLGPVWQACAVLAAFTAGALALTAVSARRGQVWTLDRLHPELSL
;
A
#
# COMPACT_ATOMS: atom_id res chain seq x y z
N MET A 1 -80.44 -19.77 -66.29
CA MET A 1 -80.23 -20.12 -64.86
C MET A 1 -79.10 -19.26 -64.28
N ARG A 2 -79.20 -18.77 -63.03
CA ARG A 2 -78.12 -18.01 -62.37
C ARG A 2 -76.91 -18.93 -62.10
N SER A 3 -75.68 -18.44 -62.26
CA SER A 3 -74.43 -19.20 -62.10
C SER A 3 -74.31 -20.00 -60.79
N PRO A 4 -74.79 -19.54 -59.62
CA PRO A 4 -74.69 -20.32 -58.37
C PRO A 4 -75.55 -21.60 -58.40
N ARG A 5 -76.71 -21.57 -59.09
CA ARG A 5 -77.57 -22.76 -59.20
C ARG A 5 -76.94 -23.84 -60.09
N LEU A 6 -76.19 -23.45 -61.13
CA LEU A 6 -75.47 -24.38 -61.99
C LEU A 6 -74.32 -25.05 -61.23
N ALA A 7 -73.57 -24.28 -60.45
CA ALA A 7 -72.52 -24.80 -59.58
C ALA A 7 -73.06 -25.78 -58.52
N ALA A 8 -74.18 -25.43 -57.86
CA ALA A 8 -74.81 -26.29 -56.86
C ALA A 8 -75.32 -27.64 -57.43
N LEU A 9 -75.79 -27.64 -58.68
CA LEU A 9 -76.22 -28.87 -59.36
C LEU A 9 -75.05 -29.81 -59.67
N GLU A 10 -73.89 -29.26 -60.06
CA GLU A 10 -72.66 -30.04 -60.25
C GLU A 10 -72.16 -30.64 -58.94
N LEU A 11 -72.23 -29.91 -57.82
CA LEU A 11 -71.86 -30.45 -56.50
C LEU A 11 -72.83 -31.56 -56.02
N ARG A 12 -74.14 -31.40 -56.29
CA ARG A 12 -75.15 -32.41 -55.92
C ARG A 12 -74.92 -33.79 -56.57
N ARG A 13 -74.19 -33.86 -57.69
CA ARG A 13 -73.84 -35.15 -58.33
C ARG A 13 -72.92 -36.00 -57.44
N PHE A 14 -72.04 -35.38 -56.67
CA PHE A 14 -71.15 -36.06 -55.73
C PHE A 14 -71.88 -36.52 -54.46
N GLY A 15 -73.06 -35.97 -54.19
CA GLY A 15 -73.93 -36.39 -53.10
C GLY A 15 -74.71 -37.69 -53.37
N ARG A 16 -74.70 -38.22 -54.60
CA ARG A 16 -75.49 -39.40 -55.00
C ARG A 16 -74.58 -40.63 -55.13
N GLY A 17 -74.42 -41.38 -54.04
CA GLY A 17 -73.66 -42.64 -53.97
C GLY A 17 -72.48 -42.59 -52.98
N ARG A 18 -71.98 -43.77 -52.57
CA ARG A 18 -70.85 -43.87 -51.62
C ARG A 18 -69.50 -43.50 -52.26
N LEU A 19 -69.24 -43.95 -53.49
CA LEU A 19 -67.98 -43.69 -54.21
C LEU A 19 -67.74 -42.20 -54.51
N PRO A 20 -68.70 -41.41 -55.03
CA PRO A 20 -68.48 -39.97 -55.28
C PRO A 20 -68.31 -39.15 -53.98
N ARG A 21 -68.94 -39.56 -52.87
CA ARG A 21 -68.74 -38.94 -51.55
C ARG A 21 -67.34 -39.24 -51.01
N ALA A 22 -66.88 -40.49 -51.16
CA ALA A 22 -65.52 -40.88 -50.80
C ALA A 22 -64.50 -40.09 -51.64
N ALA A 23 -64.70 -39.95 -52.95
CA ALA A 23 -63.83 -39.14 -53.81
C ALA A 23 -63.79 -37.66 -53.39
N LEU A 24 -64.94 -37.08 -52.97
CA LEU A 24 -65.00 -35.71 -52.46
C LEU A 24 -64.27 -35.56 -51.12
N ALA A 25 -64.40 -36.54 -50.22
CA ALA A 25 -63.69 -36.57 -48.94
C ALA A 25 -62.17 -36.73 -49.15
N SER A 26 -61.74 -37.66 -50.00
CA SER A 26 -60.33 -37.82 -50.37
C SER A 26 -59.75 -36.54 -51.00
N LEU A 27 -60.51 -35.86 -51.85
CA LEU A 27 -60.13 -34.57 -52.42
C LEU A 27 -59.96 -33.51 -51.34
N LEU A 28 -60.88 -33.44 -50.36
CA LEU A 28 -60.81 -32.49 -49.25
C LEU A 28 -59.57 -32.73 -48.36
N LEU A 29 -59.17 -33.98 -48.17
CA LEU A 29 -58.01 -34.37 -47.34
C LEU A 29 -56.67 -34.24 -48.08
N LEU A 30 -56.66 -34.18 -49.41
CA LEU A 30 -55.41 -34.18 -50.20
C LEU A 30 -54.44 -33.03 -49.82
N PRO A 31 -54.89 -31.79 -49.58
CA PRO A 31 -53.99 -30.73 -49.13
C PRO A 31 -53.39 -30.97 -47.74
N LEU A 32 -54.03 -31.78 -46.87
CA LEU A 32 -53.43 -32.16 -45.59
C LEU A 32 -52.20 -33.05 -45.79
N LEU A 33 -52.19 -33.90 -46.81
CA LEU A 33 -51.02 -34.75 -47.11
C LEU A 33 -49.81 -33.94 -47.55
N TYR A 34 -50.01 -32.91 -48.38
CA TYR A 34 -48.89 -32.08 -48.86
C TYR A 34 -48.55 -30.91 -47.93
N GLY A 35 -49.54 -30.36 -47.24
CA GLY A 35 -49.38 -29.21 -46.36
C GLY A 35 -49.06 -29.62 -44.92
N ALA A 36 -49.93 -30.41 -44.29
CA ALA A 36 -49.79 -30.75 -42.87
C ALA A 36 -48.75 -31.85 -42.61
N LEU A 37 -48.79 -32.96 -43.35
CA LEU A 37 -47.87 -34.10 -43.12
C LEU A 37 -46.41 -33.73 -43.39
N TYR A 38 -46.12 -33.05 -44.50
CA TYR A 38 -44.77 -32.57 -44.81
C TYR A 38 -44.27 -31.57 -43.76
N LEU A 39 -45.10 -30.59 -43.37
CA LEU A 39 -44.72 -29.60 -42.38
C LEU A 39 -44.47 -30.22 -41.01
N TRP A 40 -45.26 -31.23 -40.63
CA TRP A 40 -45.06 -32.01 -39.41
C TRP A 40 -43.71 -32.74 -39.41
N SER A 41 -43.32 -33.35 -40.54
CA SER A 41 -42.03 -34.04 -40.69
C SER A 41 -40.82 -33.10 -40.52
N PHE A 42 -40.97 -31.81 -40.85
CA PHE A 42 -39.90 -30.81 -40.75
C PHE A 42 -40.17 -29.76 -39.66
N TRP A 43 -41.05 -30.05 -38.69
CA TRP A 43 -41.57 -29.04 -37.78
C TRP A 43 -40.50 -28.39 -36.92
N ASP A 44 -39.68 -29.21 -36.27
CA ASP A 44 -38.60 -28.75 -35.40
C ASP A 44 -37.45 -29.76 -35.34
N PRO A 45 -36.59 -29.80 -36.38
CA PRO A 45 -35.39 -30.63 -36.38
C PRO A 45 -34.30 -30.08 -35.44
N TYR A 46 -34.31 -28.78 -35.14
CA TYR A 46 -33.31 -28.13 -34.28
C TYR A 46 -33.58 -28.35 -32.78
N GLY A 47 -34.85 -28.48 -32.38
CA GLY A 47 -35.22 -28.87 -31.02
C GLY A 47 -35.02 -30.36 -30.72
N ARG A 48 -34.47 -31.15 -31.66
CA ARG A 48 -34.25 -32.61 -31.52
C ARG A 48 -32.81 -33.05 -31.76
N LEU A 49 -31.86 -32.15 -31.56
CA LEU A 49 -30.43 -32.44 -31.72
C LEU A 49 -29.92 -33.44 -30.67
N ASP A 50 -30.59 -33.53 -29.53
CA ASP A 50 -30.40 -34.51 -28.44
C ASP A 50 -30.49 -35.97 -28.89
N ARG A 51 -30.99 -36.24 -30.11
CA ARG A 51 -31.10 -37.57 -30.73
C ARG A 51 -30.07 -37.85 -31.80
N ILE A 52 -29.15 -36.92 -32.05
CA ILE A 52 -28.10 -37.08 -33.04
C ILE A 52 -26.90 -37.70 -32.31
N PRO A 53 -26.49 -38.93 -32.66
CA PRO A 53 -25.35 -39.59 -32.05
C PRO A 53 -24.05 -38.88 -32.44
N VAL A 54 -23.30 -38.47 -31.44
CA VAL A 54 -22.02 -37.75 -31.57
C VAL A 54 -20.94 -38.49 -30.78
N ALA A 55 -19.84 -38.83 -31.45
CA ALA A 55 -18.67 -39.42 -30.80
C ALA A 55 -17.88 -38.34 -30.05
N LEU A 56 -17.62 -38.57 -28.77
CA LEU A 56 -16.82 -37.72 -27.90
C LEU A 56 -15.56 -38.47 -27.51
N VAL A 57 -14.40 -37.91 -27.85
CA VAL A 57 -13.09 -38.54 -27.63
C VAL A 57 -12.27 -37.64 -26.70
N ASN A 58 -11.80 -38.20 -25.59
CA ASN A 58 -10.95 -37.50 -24.64
C ASN A 58 -9.57 -38.16 -24.53
N ASP A 59 -8.63 -37.72 -25.38
CA ASP A 59 -7.24 -38.17 -25.30
C ASP A 59 -6.40 -37.32 -24.31
N ASP A 60 -6.96 -36.23 -23.78
CA ASP A 60 -6.28 -35.27 -22.89
C ASP A 60 -5.73 -35.91 -21.61
N LYS A 61 -4.44 -35.68 -21.33
CA LYS A 61 -3.75 -36.27 -20.17
C LYS A 61 -3.81 -35.38 -18.92
N GLY A 62 -4.32 -34.15 -19.05
CA GLY A 62 -4.26 -33.15 -17.99
C GLY A 62 -2.89 -32.48 -17.90
N ALA A 63 -2.81 -31.38 -17.16
CA ALA A 63 -1.58 -30.61 -16.92
C ALA A 63 -1.43 -30.25 -15.43
N ASN A 64 -0.24 -29.81 -15.02
CA ASN A 64 0.00 -29.40 -13.64
C ASN A 64 0.40 -27.92 -13.62
N VAL A 65 -0.42 -27.08 -12.98
CA VAL A 65 -0.22 -25.62 -12.92
C VAL A 65 -0.08 -25.21 -11.46
N ALA A 66 1.09 -24.69 -11.10
CA ALA A 66 1.38 -24.21 -9.73
C ALA A 66 1.00 -25.22 -8.63
N GLY A 67 1.27 -26.52 -8.85
CA GLY A 67 0.99 -27.60 -7.90
C GLY A 67 -0.46 -28.10 -7.87
N LYS A 68 -1.35 -27.58 -8.74
CA LYS A 68 -2.72 -28.10 -8.93
C LYS A 68 -2.85 -28.80 -10.29
N LYS A 69 -3.47 -29.98 -10.28
CA LYS A 69 -3.82 -30.72 -11.50
C LYS A 69 -4.97 -30.03 -12.21
N LEU A 70 -4.75 -29.62 -13.46
CA LEU A 70 -5.74 -29.10 -14.39
C LEU A 70 -6.17 -30.24 -15.33
N ALA A 71 -7.47 -30.52 -15.41
CA ALA A 71 -8.03 -31.57 -16.26
C ALA A 71 -9.11 -30.97 -17.18
N ALA A 72 -8.71 -30.02 -18.03
CA ALA A 72 -9.62 -29.24 -18.86
C ALA A 72 -10.42 -30.13 -19.83
N GLY A 73 -9.81 -31.16 -20.42
CA GLY A 73 -10.52 -32.10 -21.29
C GLY A 73 -11.63 -32.84 -20.56
N ALA A 74 -11.36 -33.36 -19.36
CA ALA A 74 -12.36 -34.06 -18.54
C ALA A 74 -13.51 -33.14 -18.09
N ASP A 75 -13.21 -31.89 -17.74
CA ASP A 75 -14.23 -30.90 -17.37
C ASP A 75 -15.14 -30.57 -18.57
N ILE A 76 -14.59 -30.48 -19.78
CA ILE A 76 -15.37 -30.29 -21.02
C ILE A 76 -16.23 -31.51 -21.34
N VAL A 77 -15.68 -32.74 -21.23
CA VAL A 77 -16.48 -33.97 -21.44
C VAL A 77 -17.71 -33.96 -20.55
N LYS A 78 -17.50 -33.68 -19.27
CA LYS A 78 -18.58 -33.65 -18.28
C LYS A 78 -19.63 -32.60 -18.65
N GLY A 79 -19.20 -31.37 -18.95
CA GLY A 79 -20.11 -30.29 -19.33
C GLY A 79 -20.89 -30.56 -20.61
N LEU A 80 -20.27 -31.20 -21.61
CA LEU A 80 -20.96 -31.57 -22.85
C LEU A 80 -21.99 -32.67 -22.61
N ARG A 81 -21.64 -33.72 -21.83
CA ARG A 81 -22.60 -34.76 -21.44
C ARG A 81 -23.81 -34.18 -20.69
N ASP A 82 -23.59 -33.23 -19.78
CA ASP A 82 -24.65 -32.60 -18.98
C ASP A 82 -25.52 -31.59 -19.79
N SER A 83 -25.12 -31.24 -21.02
CA SER A 83 -25.78 -30.18 -21.81
C SER A 83 -27.02 -30.61 -22.58
N ASP A 84 -27.27 -31.92 -22.71
CA ASP A 84 -28.35 -32.53 -23.53
C ASP A 84 -28.49 -31.95 -24.96
N THR A 85 -27.42 -31.33 -25.49
CA THR A 85 -27.47 -30.68 -26.82
C THR A 85 -27.38 -31.68 -27.96
N PHE A 86 -26.62 -32.77 -27.75
CA PHE A 86 -26.46 -33.89 -28.66
C PHE A 86 -26.51 -35.20 -27.86
N GLU A 87 -26.70 -36.33 -28.55
CA GLU A 87 -26.56 -37.65 -27.93
C GLU A 87 -25.07 -38.02 -27.86
N TRP A 88 -24.42 -37.67 -26.75
CA TRP A 88 -22.97 -37.84 -26.59
C TRP A 88 -22.57 -39.28 -26.25
N HIS A 89 -21.71 -39.86 -27.07
CA HIS A 89 -21.14 -41.20 -26.88
C HIS A 89 -19.63 -41.10 -26.70
N GLU A 90 -19.13 -41.41 -25.51
CA GLU A 90 -17.69 -41.43 -25.27
C GLU A 90 -17.08 -42.70 -25.84
N VAL A 91 -16.16 -42.53 -26.79
CA VAL A 91 -15.56 -43.62 -27.57
C VAL A 91 -14.07 -43.36 -27.78
N THR A 92 -13.36 -44.38 -28.24
CA THR A 92 -11.95 -44.22 -28.64
C THR A 92 -11.81 -43.43 -29.94
N THR A 93 -10.63 -42.85 -30.19
CA THR A 93 -10.31 -42.12 -31.43
C THR A 93 -10.51 -42.98 -32.69
N ALA A 94 -10.25 -44.29 -32.59
CA ALA A 94 -10.45 -45.24 -33.69
C ALA A 94 -11.95 -45.46 -33.97
N GLU A 95 -12.74 -45.74 -32.94
CA GLU A 95 -14.20 -45.93 -33.03
C GLU A 95 -14.90 -44.65 -33.50
N ALA A 96 -14.47 -43.48 -33.02
CA ALA A 96 -14.98 -42.20 -33.49
C ALA A 96 -14.72 -41.98 -34.98
N ARG A 97 -13.55 -42.38 -35.48
CA ARG A 97 -13.21 -42.26 -36.90
C ARG A 97 -14.07 -43.21 -37.74
N GLU A 98 -14.09 -44.48 -37.39
CA GLU A 98 -14.85 -45.50 -38.11
C GLU A 98 -16.35 -45.20 -38.07
N GLY A 99 -16.86 -44.86 -36.89
CA GLY A 99 -18.27 -44.53 -36.71
C GLY A 99 -18.73 -43.27 -37.45
N VAL A 100 -17.84 -42.30 -37.68
CA VAL A 100 -18.15 -41.15 -38.56
C VAL A 100 -18.07 -41.53 -40.05
N GLU A 101 -17.19 -42.46 -40.42
CA GLU A 101 -17.06 -42.95 -41.80
C GLU A 101 -18.24 -43.85 -42.20
N ASP A 102 -18.74 -44.71 -41.30
CA ASP A 102 -19.82 -45.67 -41.55
C ASP A 102 -21.24 -45.12 -41.26
N GLY A 103 -21.34 -43.98 -40.56
CA GLY A 103 -22.61 -43.32 -40.24
C GLY A 103 -23.22 -43.67 -38.88
N THR A 104 -22.53 -44.43 -38.05
CA THR A 104 -22.91 -44.66 -36.63
C THR A 104 -22.95 -43.35 -35.84
N TYR A 105 -21.99 -42.45 -36.08
CA TYR A 105 -21.93 -41.10 -35.53
C TYR A 105 -21.98 -40.07 -36.66
N TYR A 106 -22.76 -39.00 -36.49
CA TYR A 106 -22.81 -37.95 -37.51
C TYR A 106 -21.56 -37.06 -37.49
N LEU A 107 -20.90 -36.99 -36.34
CA LEU A 107 -19.66 -36.26 -36.15
C LEU A 107 -18.88 -36.79 -34.95
N SER A 108 -17.61 -36.42 -34.86
CA SER A 108 -16.80 -36.60 -33.66
C SER A 108 -16.17 -35.30 -33.17
N LEU A 109 -16.08 -35.16 -31.85
CA LEU A 109 -15.31 -34.13 -31.15
C LEU A 109 -14.17 -34.79 -30.38
N THR A 110 -12.94 -34.39 -30.65
CA THR A 110 -11.74 -34.94 -30.02
C THR A 110 -10.97 -33.86 -29.26
N MET A 111 -10.72 -34.11 -27.98
CA MET A 111 -9.76 -33.37 -27.16
C MET A 111 -8.40 -34.06 -27.30
N PRO A 112 -7.39 -33.41 -27.92
CA PRO A 112 -6.09 -34.02 -28.12
C PRO A 112 -5.32 -34.18 -26.79
N ALA A 113 -4.29 -35.03 -26.80
CA ALA A 113 -3.55 -35.42 -25.59
C ALA A 113 -2.86 -34.28 -24.84
N ASP A 114 -2.52 -33.21 -25.54
CA ASP A 114 -1.83 -32.01 -25.03
C ASP A 114 -2.80 -30.85 -24.74
N PHE A 115 -4.11 -31.09 -24.76
CA PHE A 115 -5.12 -30.04 -24.65
C PHE A 115 -5.00 -29.24 -23.32
N SER A 116 -4.97 -29.92 -22.17
CA SER A 116 -4.79 -29.26 -20.88
C SER A 116 -3.41 -28.60 -20.73
N GLU A 117 -2.37 -29.16 -21.35
CA GLU A 117 -1.00 -28.62 -21.32
C GLU A 117 -0.92 -27.30 -22.09
N ARG A 118 -1.50 -27.26 -23.29
CA ARG A 118 -1.65 -26.02 -24.07
C ARG A 118 -2.46 -24.98 -23.33
N ILE A 119 -3.57 -25.35 -22.69
CA ILE A 119 -4.34 -24.40 -21.86
C ILE A 119 -3.52 -23.88 -20.68
N ALA A 120 -2.77 -24.75 -20.00
CA ALA A 120 -1.88 -24.40 -18.89
C ALA A 120 -0.74 -23.45 -19.31
N SER A 121 -0.23 -23.58 -20.54
CA SER A 121 0.86 -22.75 -21.08
C SER A 121 0.54 -21.25 -21.13
N SER A 122 -0.74 -20.87 -21.07
CA SER A 122 -1.19 -19.46 -20.98
C SER A 122 -0.59 -18.68 -19.80
N SER A 123 -0.03 -19.38 -18.81
CA SER A 123 0.63 -18.81 -17.64
C SER A 123 2.16 -18.86 -17.67
N GLY A 124 2.77 -19.41 -18.73
CA GLY A 124 4.22 -19.56 -18.91
C GLY A 124 4.78 -18.69 -20.04
N ASP A 125 6.08 -18.86 -20.33
CA ASP A 125 6.83 -18.01 -21.28
C ASP A 125 6.48 -18.23 -22.76
N SER A 126 5.85 -19.37 -23.09
CA SER A 126 5.49 -19.76 -24.45
C SER A 126 4.01 -20.19 -24.51
N PRO A 127 3.06 -19.26 -24.61
CA PRO A 127 1.64 -19.59 -24.64
C PRO A 127 1.24 -20.24 -25.97
N GLU A 128 0.54 -21.38 -25.89
CA GLU A 128 0.00 -22.13 -27.01
C GLU A 128 -1.53 -22.25 -26.96
N THR A 129 -2.15 -22.34 -28.13
CA THR A 129 -3.62 -22.50 -28.24
C THR A 129 -4.01 -23.98 -28.23
N GLY A 130 -4.89 -24.38 -27.31
CA GLY A 130 -5.56 -25.68 -27.35
C GLY A 130 -6.65 -25.69 -28.42
N ALA A 131 -6.64 -26.68 -29.32
CA ALA A 131 -7.63 -26.82 -30.37
C ALA A 131 -8.45 -28.13 -30.20
N LEU A 132 -9.77 -27.99 -30.13
CA LEU A 132 -10.69 -29.12 -30.25
C LEU A 132 -10.75 -29.55 -31.72
N GLN A 133 -10.71 -30.85 -31.99
CA GLN A 133 -10.80 -31.38 -33.35
C GLN A 133 -12.22 -31.87 -33.62
N VAL A 134 -12.85 -31.36 -34.68
CA VAL A 134 -14.18 -31.79 -35.11
C VAL A 134 -14.05 -32.51 -36.45
N ARG A 135 -14.61 -33.71 -36.57
CA ARG A 135 -14.75 -34.42 -37.85
C ARG A 135 -16.21 -34.61 -38.18
N THR A 136 -16.58 -34.32 -39.41
CA THR A 136 -17.93 -34.52 -39.95
C THR A 136 -17.83 -35.31 -41.25
N ASN A 137 -18.87 -36.07 -41.56
CA ASN A 137 -19.02 -36.72 -42.85
C ASN A 137 -20.31 -36.25 -43.54
N ASP A 138 -20.15 -35.31 -44.48
CA ASP A 138 -21.29 -34.71 -45.19
C ASP A 138 -22.02 -35.75 -46.08
N ALA A 139 -21.42 -36.92 -46.36
CA ALA A 139 -22.08 -38.04 -47.05
C ALA A 139 -23.18 -38.70 -46.19
N ASN A 140 -23.07 -38.64 -44.86
CA ASN A 140 -24.09 -39.15 -43.95
C ASN A 140 -25.27 -38.17 -43.86
N ASN A 141 -24.97 -36.88 -43.65
CA ASN A 141 -25.96 -35.80 -43.70
C ASN A 141 -25.32 -34.40 -43.73
N TYR A 142 -25.47 -33.69 -44.85
CA TYR A 142 -24.95 -32.33 -45.02
C TYR A 142 -25.50 -31.30 -44.02
N ILE A 143 -26.79 -31.40 -43.67
CA ILE A 143 -27.45 -30.44 -42.76
C ILE A 143 -26.84 -30.57 -41.35
N VAL A 144 -26.61 -31.80 -40.90
CA VAL A 144 -25.98 -32.06 -39.60
C VAL A 144 -24.57 -31.46 -39.55
N GLY A 145 -23.78 -31.57 -40.62
CA GLY A 145 -22.47 -30.92 -40.71
C GLY A 145 -22.52 -29.40 -40.54
N GLN A 146 -23.51 -28.71 -41.12
CA GLN A 146 -23.69 -27.26 -40.95
C GLN A 146 -24.16 -26.87 -39.54
N ILE A 147 -25.13 -27.60 -38.99
CA ILE A 147 -25.63 -27.37 -37.63
C ILE A 147 -24.48 -27.51 -36.63
N SER A 148 -23.71 -28.59 -36.78
CA SER A 148 -22.58 -28.91 -35.90
C SER A 148 -21.52 -27.82 -35.91
N ARG A 149 -21.09 -27.33 -37.08
CA ARG A 149 -20.14 -26.22 -37.18
C ARG A 149 -20.63 -24.95 -36.48
N THR A 150 -21.94 -24.69 -36.52
CA THR A 150 -22.54 -23.53 -35.83
C THR A 150 -22.54 -23.72 -34.31
N VAL A 151 -22.98 -24.88 -33.82
CA VAL A 151 -23.02 -25.20 -32.39
C VAL A 151 -21.60 -25.23 -31.78
N PHE A 152 -20.64 -25.85 -32.45
CA PHE A 152 -19.24 -25.87 -31.99
C PHE A 152 -18.57 -24.49 -32.06
N GLY A 153 -19.00 -23.63 -32.98
CA GLY A 153 -18.61 -22.22 -33.00
C GLY A 153 -19.02 -21.50 -31.71
N GLU A 154 -20.28 -21.68 -31.29
CA GLU A 154 -20.81 -21.11 -30.05
C GLU A 154 -20.11 -21.67 -28.80
N VAL A 155 -19.91 -22.99 -28.74
CA VAL A 155 -19.18 -23.64 -27.62
C VAL A 155 -17.75 -23.10 -27.52
N ARG A 156 -17.05 -22.95 -28.66
CA ARG A 156 -15.71 -22.34 -28.70
C ARG A 156 -15.74 -20.90 -28.18
N THR A 157 -16.68 -20.08 -28.63
CA THR A 157 -16.82 -18.69 -28.20
C THR A 157 -17.04 -18.62 -26.69
N ALA A 158 -17.99 -19.38 -26.16
CA ALA A 158 -18.28 -19.42 -24.72
C ALA A 158 -17.06 -19.89 -23.89
N ALA A 159 -16.36 -20.92 -24.35
CA ALA A 159 -15.14 -21.39 -23.70
C ALA A 159 -14.02 -20.33 -23.72
N SER A 160 -13.84 -19.64 -24.85
CA SER A 160 -12.87 -18.55 -25.01
C SER A 160 -13.19 -17.37 -24.09
N THR A 161 -14.44 -16.92 -24.04
CA THR A 161 -14.88 -15.83 -23.15
C THR A 161 -14.65 -16.19 -21.69
N LYS A 162 -15.01 -17.41 -21.27
CA LYS A 162 -14.79 -17.87 -19.89
C LYS A 162 -13.30 -17.94 -19.54
N ALA A 163 -12.45 -18.42 -20.44
CA ALA A 163 -11.01 -18.46 -20.26
C ALA A 163 -10.42 -17.05 -20.12
N SER A 164 -10.76 -16.13 -21.04
CA SER A 164 -10.37 -14.72 -20.97
C SER A 164 -10.84 -14.06 -19.68
N ARG A 165 -12.09 -14.33 -19.25
CA ARG A 165 -12.64 -13.80 -17.99
C ARG A 165 -11.81 -14.25 -16.80
N SER A 166 -11.47 -15.53 -16.72
CA SER A 166 -10.64 -16.05 -15.63
C SER A 166 -9.22 -15.50 -15.62
N PHE A 167 -8.63 -15.24 -16.79
CA PHE A 167 -7.30 -14.65 -16.92
C PHE A 167 -7.28 -13.18 -16.47
N LEU A 168 -8.23 -12.39 -16.95
CA LEU A 168 -8.37 -10.98 -16.63
C LEU A 168 -8.70 -10.75 -15.15
N ASP A 169 -9.55 -11.59 -14.54
CA ASP A 169 -9.83 -11.51 -13.10
C ASP A 169 -8.55 -11.72 -12.27
N ARG A 170 -7.70 -12.69 -12.64
CA ARG A 170 -6.39 -12.88 -11.98
C ARG A 170 -5.49 -11.66 -12.12
N ILE A 171 -5.45 -11.02 -13.29
CA ILE A 171 -4.67 -9.79 -13.49
C ILE A 171 -5.17 -8.68 -12.57
N PHE A 172 -6.48 -8.46 -12.52
CA PHE A 172 -7.04 -7.40 -11.67
C PHE A 172 -6.89 -7.69 -10.18
N VAL A 173 -6.99 -8.95 -9.76
CA VAL A 173 -6.67 -9.37 -8.39
C VAL A 173 -5.19 -9.09 -8.08
N SER A 174 -4.27 -9.46 -8.98
CA SER A 174 -2.84 -9.16 -8.81
C SER A 174 -2.57 -7.65 -8.72
N PHE A 175 -3.25 -6.80 -9.50
CA PHE A 175 -3.11 -5.35 -9.35
C PHE A 175 -3.61 -4.84 -8.00
N SER A 176 -4.73 -5.37 -7.52
CA SER A 176 -5.27 -5.02 -6.20
C SER A 176 -4.32 -5.49 -5.08
N ASP A 177 -3.69 -6.65 -5.23
CA ASP A 177 -2.66 -7.14 -4.30
C ASP A 177 -1.41 -6.24 -4.31
N ILE A 178 -0.95 -5.83 -5.50
CA ILE A 178 0.18 -4.88 -5.63
C ILE A 178 -0.18 -3.55 -4.98
N HIS A 179 -1.39 -3.02 -5.22
CA HIS A 179 -1.89 -1.82 -4.54
C HIS A 179 -1.81 -1.98 -3.03
N GLY A 180 -2.36 -3.08 -2.49
CA GLY A 180 -2.35 -3.36 -1.06
C GLY A 180 -0.94 -3.48 -0.46
N GLN A 181 0.02 -4.08 -1.18
CA GLN A 181 1.41 -4.17 -0.73
C GLN A 181 2.13 -2.82 -0.82
N THR A 182 1.88 -2.01 -1.85
CA THR A 182 2.44 -0.66 -1.97
C THR A 182 1.91 0.25 -0.87
N VAL A 183 0.61 0.16 -0.51
CA VAL A 183 0.03 0.87 0.65
C VAL A 183 0.70 0.45 1.96
N LYS A 184 0.97 -0.85 2.16
CA LYS A 184 1.72 -1.33 3.33
C LYS A 184 3.15 -0.78 3.37
N ALA A 185 3.84 -0.78 2.22
CA ALA A 185 5.18 -0.21 2.11
C ALA A 185 5.17 1.29 2.43
N ALA A 186 4.18 2.03 1.93
CA ALA A 186 4.01 3.45 2.22
C ALA A 186 3.83 3.72 3.73
N LYS A 187 2.96 2.98 4.41
CA LYS A 187 2.80 3.04 5.88
C LYS A 187 4.09 2.67 6.64
N GLY A 188 4.85 1.71 6.11
CA GLY A 188 6.16 1.35 6.64
C GLY A 188 7.16 2.51 6.53
N ALA A 189 7.18 3.21 5.40
CA ALA A 189 8.00 4.40 5.17
C ALA A 189 7.56 5.59 6.06
N ASP A 190 6.26 5.75 6.32
CA ASP A 190 5.75 6.75 7.29
C ASP A 190 6.27 6.45 8.70
N THR A 191 6.23 5.18 9.11
CA THR A 191 6.74 4.74 10.42
C THR A 191 8.25 5.00 10.53
N LEU A 192 9.00 4.69 9.47
CA LEU A 192 10.43 4.97 9.39
C LEU A 192 10.71 6.48 9.51
N THR A 193 9.96 7.31 8.79
CA THR A 193 10.07 8.77 8.84
C THR A 193 9.79 9.30 10.24
N GLY A 194 8.75 8.78 10.92
CA GLY A 194 8.47 9.10 12.32
C GLY A 194 9.58 8.66 13.29
N GLY A 195 10.21 7.50 13.04
CA GLY A 195 11.37 7.02 13.79
C GLY A 195 12.61 7.89 13.60
N ILE A 196 12.88 8.31 12.37
CA ILE A 196 13.98 9.24 12.04
C ILE A 196 13.76 10.58 12.72
N GLY A 197 12.52 11.11 12.74
CA GLY A 197 12.21 12.35 13.45
C GLY A 197 12.53 12.28 14.95
N LYS A 198 12.30 11.13 15.60
CA LYS A 198 12.72 10.92 17.00
C LYS A 198 14.25 10.87 17.14
N ALA A 199 14.95 10.22 16.22
CA ALA A 199 16.41 10.15 16.22
C ALA A 199 17.07 11.52 15.95
N GLU A 200 16.46 12.34 15.09
CA GLU A 200 16.86 13.73 14.85
C GLU A 200 16.74 14.55 16.13
N GLN A 201 15.59 14.46 16.83
CA GLN A 201 15.39 15.16 18.10
C GLN A 201 16.42 14.70 19.15
N GLY A 202 16.63 13.39 19.31
CA GLY A 202 17.63 12.87 20.25
C GLY A 202 19.05 13.32 19.93
N SER A 203 19.38 13.50 18.65
CA SER A 203 20.69 14.00 18.20
C SER A 203 20.86 15.49 18.49
N LYS A 204 19.79 16.30 18.37
CA LYS A 204 19.78 17.70 18.83
C LYS A 204 19.95 17.79 20.34
N ASP A 205 19.20 17.00 21.10
CA ASP A 205 19.29 16.98 22.57
C ASP A 205 20.71 16.58 23.03
N LEU A 206 21.35 15.63 22.33
CA LEU A 206 22.75 15.26 22.58
C LEU A 206 23.71 16.41 22.26
N ALA A 207 23.55 17.09 21.13
CA ALA A 207 24.38 18.23 20.75
C ALA A 207 24.27 19.38 21.76
N ASP A 208 23.05 19.65 22.26
CA ASP A 208 22.79 20.64 23.30
C ASP A 208 23.41 20.24 24.64
N GLY A 209 23.24 18.99 25.08
CA GLY A 209 23.91 18.47 26.29
C GLY A 209 25.43 18.55 26.21
N LEU A 210 26.02 18.29 25.04
CA LEU A 210 27.46 18.40 24.81
C LEU A 210 27.93 19.85 24.78
N LYS A 211 27.10 20.79 24.34
CA LYS A 211 27.39 22.23 24.45
C LYS A 211 27.52 22.65 25.92
N ASP A 212 26.63 22.17 26.79
CA ASP A 212 26.70 22.43 28.23
C ASP A 212 27.91 21.76 28.87
N ALA A 213 28.20 20.50 28.52
CA ALA A 213 29.40 19.80 28.96
C ALA A 213 30.69 20.52 28.50
N LYS A 214 30.70 21.08 27.29
CA LYS A 214 31.82 21.87 26.77
C LYS A 214 32.01 23.16 27.57
N ALA A 215 30.91 23.84 27.90
CA ALA A 215 30.95 25.03 28.75
C ALA A 215 31.46 24.70 30.17
N GLY A 216 30.99 23.60 30.76
CA GLY A 216 31.40 23.10 32.07
C GLY A 216 32.87 22.70 32.14
N SER A 217 33.34 21.90 31.19
CA SER A 217 34.77 21.54 31.07
C SER A 217 35.66 22.77 30.85
N GLY A 218 35.20 23.76 30.07
CA GLY A 218 35.90 25.03 29.91
C GLY A 218 36.00 25.82 31.23
N LYS A 219 34.96 25.81 32.08
CA LYS A 219 35.01 26.39 33.43
C LYS A 219 36.01 25.64 34.32
N LEU A 220 36.02 24.31 34.27
CA LEU A 220 36.96 23.47 35.02
C LEU A 220 38.41 23.76 34.64
N VAL A 221 38.73 23.83 33.34
CA VAL A 221 40.06 24.19 32.84
C VAL A 221 40.49 25.56 33.38
N ARG A 222 39.61 26.56 33.33
CA ARG A 222 39.89 27.90 33.86
C ARG A 222 40.11 27.89 35.39
N GLY A 223 39.30 27.14 36.13
CA GLY A 223 39.42 26.98 37.58
C GLY A 223 40.74 26.31 37.97
N LEU A 224 41.07 25.18 37.33
CA LEU A 224 42.33 24.47 37.54
C LEU A 224 43.53 25.31 37.13
N LYS A 225 43.45 26.13 36.08
CA LYS A 225 44.51 27.08 35.74
C LYS A 225 44.78 28.07 36.88
N LYS A 226 43.73 28.62 37.52
CA LYS A 226 43.89 29.51 38.68
C LYS A 226 44.52 28.80 39.88
N LEU A 227 44.06 27.57 40.18
CA LEU A 227 44.62 26.76 41.27
C LEU A 227 46.08 26.38 41.00
N ASP A 228 46.41 25.97 39.77
CA ASP A 228 47.76 25.62 39.33
C ASP A 228 48.72 26.81 39.51
N THR A 229 48.31 28.00 39.08
CA THR A 229 49.07 29.25 39.32
C THR A 229 49.26 29.52 40.81
N GLY A 230 48.18 29.52 41.60
CA GLY A 230 48.28 29.81 43.04
C GLY A 230 49.09 28.75 43.82
N ALA A 231 49.05 27.49 43.40
CA ALA A 231 49.90 26.44 43.96
C ALA A 231 51.38 26.61 43.56
N GLY A 232 51.64 27.14 42.36
CA GLY A 232 52.98 27.56 41.94
C GLY A 232 53.52 28.67 42.84
N ASP A 233 52.73 29.72 43.05
CA ASP A 233 53.08 30.82 43.96
C ASP A 233 53.33 30.32 45.40
N LEU A 234 52.49 29.41 45.91
CA LEU A 234 52.68 28.78 47.22
C LEU A 234 53.95 27.92 47.26
N ALA A 235 54.24 27.16 46.21
CA ALA A 235 55.43 26.32 46.14
C ALA A 235 56.72 27.16 46.12
N ASP A 236 56.71 28.29 45.42
CA ASP A 236 57.83 29.22 45.38
C ASP A 236 57.99 29.98 46.70
N GLY A 237 56.89 30.51 47.27
CA GLY A 237 56.92 31.15 48.59
C GLY A 237 57.37 30.20 49.71
N SER A 238 56.88 28.97 49.72
CA SER A 238 57.32 27.95 50.69
C SER A 238 58.80 27.60 50.52
N ARG A 239 59.31 27.60 49.28
CA ARG A 239 60.74 27.41 49.01
C ARG A 239 61.58 28.57 49.54
N GLN A 240 61.11 29.80 49.40
CA GLN A 240 61.78 30.98 49.98
C GLN A 240 61.82 30.90 51.51
N VAL A 241 60.72 30.51 52.16
CA VAL A 241 60.68 30.29 53.61
C VAL A 241 61.66 29.20 54.03
N ALA A 242 61.64 28.04 53.36
CA ALA A 242 62.58 26.94 53.64
C ALA A 242 64.05 27.37 53.47
N ALA A 243 64.36 28.15 52.43
CA ALA A 243 65.72 28.68 52.23
C ALA A 243 66.12 29.69 53.33
N GLY A 244 65.17 30.53 53.77
CA GLY A 244 65.37 31.48 54.87
C GLY A 244 65.57 30.77 56.21
N THR A 245 64.79 29.74 56.52
CA THR A 245 64.95 28.93 57.73
C THR A 245 66.23 28.11 57.69
N GLN A 246 66.68 27.64 56.52
CA GLN A 246 67.97 26.98 56.38
C GLN A 246 69.10 27.96 56.70
N THR A 247 69.05 29.17 56.14
CA THR A 247 70.03 30.22 56.43
C THR A 247 70.07 30.58 57.92
N LEU A 248 68.91 30.62 58.59
CA LEU A 248 68.83 30.84 60.03
C LEU A 248 69.41 29.66 60.81
N ALA A 249 69.05 28.42 60.45
CA ALA A 249 69.58 27.21 61.06
C ALA A 249 71.10 27.14 60.92
N ASP A 250 71.65 27.40 59.74
CA ASP A 250 73.10 27.41 59.50
C ASP A 250 73.81 28.45 60.38
N ARG A 251 73.22 29.63 60.56
CA ARG A 251 73.77 30.68 61.44
C ARG A 251 73.68 30.31 62.92
N VAL A 252 72.55 29.79 63.37
CA VAL A 252 72.34 29.42 64.78
C VAL A 252 73.21 28.23 65.16
N ASN A 253 73.29 27.22 64.30
CA ASN A 253 74.24 26.10 64.44
C ASN A 253 75.69 26.61 64.46
N GLY A 254 76.08 27.49 63.52
CA GLY A 254 77.43 28.05 63.51
C GLY A 254 77.78 28.90 64.75
N VAL A 255 76.80 29.56 65.38
CA VAL A 255 76.97 30.22 66.68
C VAL A 255 77.08 29.19 67.81
N SER A 256 76.24 28.15 67.79
CA SER A 256 76.26 27.06 68.76
C SER A 256 77.59 26.30 68.74
N ASP A 257 78.12 25.97 67.56
CA ASP A 257 79.40 25.29 67.42
C ASP A 257 80.57 26.09 68.03
N ARG A 258 80.47 27.43 68.00
CA ARG A 258 81.49 28.33 68.57
C ARG A 258 81.31 28.57 70.07
N LEU A 259 80.09 28.83 70.52
CA LEU A 259 79.80 29.23 71.91
C LEU A 259 79.45 28.05 72.82
N GLY A 260 78.92 26.96 72.27
CA GLY A 260 78.49 25.77 73.01
C GLY A 260 79.59 25.15 73.87
N PRO A 261 80.78 24.82 73.31
CA PRO A 261 81.90 24.30 74.10
C PRO A 261 82.35 25.30 75.18
N PHE A 262 82.45 26.58 74.82
CA PHE A 262 82.84 27.62 75.77
C PHE A 262 81.84 27.75 76.93
N LEU A 263 80.54 27.78 76.66
CA LEU A 263 79.50 27.83 77.68
C LEU A 263 79.60 26.58 78.55
N LYS A 264 79.52 25.38 77.97
CA LYS A 264 79.56 24.11 78.72
C LYS A 264 80.76 23.98 79.66
N ASP A 265 81.93 24.45 79.24
CA ASP A 265 83.15 24.41 80.04
C ASP A 265 83.21 25.51 81.12
N ASN A 266 82.45 26.61 80.96
CA ASN A 266 82.53 27.79 81.81
C ASN A 266 81.22 28.17 82.50
N GLU A 267 80.12 27.44 82.35
CA GLU A 267 78.81 27.74 82.95
C GLU A 267 78.89 27.95 84.47
N LYS A 268 79.59 27.05 85.15
CA LYS A 268 79.83 27.15 86.58
C LYS A 268 80.66 28.39 86.91
N THR A 269 81.74 28.63 86.18
CA THR A 269 82.62 29.79 86.37
C THR A 269 81.88 31.11 86.11
N ILE A 270 81.03 31.17 85.09
CA ILE A 270 80.19 32.32 84.74
C ILE A 270 79.15 32.55 85.83
N GLY A 271 78.50 31.48 86.31
CA GLY A 271 77.54 31.55 87.42
C GLY A 271 78.18 32.01 88.72
N ASP A 272 79.31 31.40 89.10
CA ASP A 272 80.08 31.74 90.30
C ASP A 272 80.62 33.18 90.22
N ALA A 273 81.14 33.60 89.07
CA ALA A 273 81.61 34.98 88.86
C ALA A 273 80.45 35.99 88.91
N ALA A 274 79.31 35.67 88.31
CA ALA A 274 78.13 36.52 88.36
C ALA A 274 77.57 36.61 89.79
N GLN A 275 77.57 35.51 90.55
CA GLN A 275 77.19 35.50 91.97
C GLN A 275 78.18 36.34 92.80
N LEU A 276 79.48 36.19 92.58
CA LEU A 276 80.51 36.98 93.26
C LEU A 276 80.35 38.48 92.98
N VAL A 277 80.03 38.86 91.74
CA VAL A 277 79.76 40.26 91.37
C VAL A 277 78.48 40.75 92.05
N ALA A 278 77.42 39.94 92.10
CA ALA A 278 76.19 40.29 92.81
C ALA A 278 76.42 40.49 94.31
N ASP A 279 77.15 39.59 94.96
CA ASP A 279 77.46 39.62 96.40
C ASP A 279 78.39 40.80 96.74
N SER A 280 79.39 41.05 95.89
CA SER A 280 80.33 42.17 96.04
C SER A 280 79.61 43.51 95.88
N ALA A 281 78.77 43.65 94.84
CA ALA A 281 77.95 44.84 94.65
C ALA A 281 77.02 45.07 95.85
N GLY A 282 76.34 44.01 96.35
CA GLY A 282 75.49 44.10 97.53
C GLY A 282 76.26 44.48 98.81
N THR A 283 77.52 44.05 98.95
CA THR A 283 78.37 44.39 100.10
C THR A 283 78.86 45.83 100.06
N VAL A 284 79.30 46.31 98.89
CA VAL A 284 79.71 47.70 98.69
C VAL A 284 78.54 48.65 98.98
N ARG A 285 77.33 48.32 98.51
CA ARG A 285 76.10 49.08 98.82
C ARG A 285 75.81 49.18 100.32
N ARG A 286 75.92 48.06 101.05
CA ARG A 286 75.72 48.04 102.52
C ARG A 286 76.74 48.94 103.25
N ASN A 287 78.00 48.90 102.83
CA ASN A 287 79.06 49.73 103.42
C ASN A 287 78.89 51.21 103.08
N LEU A 288 78.52 51.55 101.84
CA LEU A 288 78.15 52.91 101.43
C LEU A 288 76.99 53.46 102.27
N GLY A 289 75.92 52.68 102.43
CA GLY A 289 74.78 53.07 103.27
C GLY A 289 75.14 53.24 104.76
N THR A 290 76.16 52.52 105.25
CA THR A 290 76.66 52.70 106.62
C THR A 290 77.48 53.97 106.76
N LEU A 291 78.34 54.28 105.78
CA LEU A 291 79.17 55.48 105.74
C LEU A 291 78.32 56.76 105.71
N VAL A 292 77.29 56.80 104.86
CA VAL A 292 76.35 57.93 104.75
C VAL A 292 75.60 58.19 106.07
N LYS A 293 75.26 57.12 106.82
CA LYS A 293 74.56 57.25 108.12
C LYS A 293 75.49 57.67 109.26
N ALA A 294 76.73 57.19 109.28
CA ALA A 294 77.64 57.38 110.42
C ALA A 294 78.33 58.76 110.44
N ALA A 295 78.60 59.35 109.28
CA ALA A 295 79.31 60.62 109.15
C ALA A 295 78.65 61.82 109.87
N PRO A 296 77.34 62.11 109.70
CA PRO A 296 76.71 63.24 110.42
C PRO A 296 76.64 63.02 111.93
N VAL A 297 76.53 61.75 112.36
CA VAL A 297 76.54 61.39 113.78
C VAL A 297 77.93 61.62 114.39
N ALA A 298 78.99 61.27 113.67
CA ALA A 298 80.37 61.50 114.09
C ALA A 298 80.71 63.00 114.18
N ALA A 299 80.32 63.80 113.18
CA ALA A 299 80.51 65.26 113.18
C ALA A 299 79.81 65.93 114.37
N LYS A 300 78.55 65.58 114.61
CA LYS A 300 77.79 66.11 115.75
C LYS A 300 78.41 65.72 117.10
N GLY A 301 78.87 64.48 117.24
CA GLY A 301 79.55 64.00 118.44
C GLY A 301 80.87 64.74 118.70
N ALA A 302 81.66 64.98 117.65
CA ALA A 302 82.92 65.69 117.74
C ALA A 302 82.76 67.17 118.13
N HIS A 303 81.76 67.87 117.56
CA HIS A 303 81.41 69.24 117.97
C HIS A 303 80.99 69.33 119.43
N THR A 304 80.14 68.39 119.88
CA THR A 304 79.69 68.35 121.28
C THR A 304 80.88 68.20 122.24
N ALA A 305 81.87 67.36 121.90
CA ALA A 305 83.09 67.19 122.68
C ALA A 305 83.97 68.46 122.66
N SER A 306 84.12 69.10 121.49
CA SER A 306 84.86 70.36 121.32
C SER A 306 84.25 71.50 122.16
N ASP A 307 82.94 71.69 122.09
CA ASP A 307 82.21 72.71 122.84
C ASP A 307 82.32 72.50 124.35
N THR A 308 82.18 71.25 124.79
CA THR A 308 82.34 70.88 126.20
C THR A 308 83.73 71.24 126.71
N LEU A 309 84.78 70.87 125.97
CA LEU A 309 86.16 71.18 126.34
C LEU A 309 86.48 72.68 126.28
N ASN A 310 85.88 73.41 125.34
CA ASN A 310 86.01 74.87 125.26
C ASN A 310 85.33 75.57 126.45
N GLY A 311 84.14 75.10 126.86
CA GLY A 311 83.44 75.58 128.05
C GLY A 311 84.24 75.37 129.34
N VAL A 312 84.83 74.17 129.50
CA VAL A 312 85.70 73.85 130.65
C VAL A 312 86.94 74.76 130.66
N TYR A 313 87.58 74.97 129.49
CA TYR A 313 88.73 75.86 129.38
C TYR A 313 88.37 77.30 129.75
N ARG A 314 87.26 77.84 129.26
CA ARG A 314 86.79 79.20 129.56
C ARG A 314 86.56 79.43 131.05
N ALA A 315 85.85 78.50 131.69
CA ALA A 315 85.50 78.60 133.10
C ALA A 315 86.73 78.56 134.02
N ARG A 316 87.74 77.76 133.65
CA ARG A 316 88.91 77.51 134.51
C ARG A 316 90.11 78.41 134.21
N CYS A 317 90.23 78.91 132.98
CA CYS A 317 91.45 79.57 132.52
C CYS A 317 91.27 81.01 132.05
N GLU A 318 90.07 81.42 131.61
CA GLU A 318 89.83 82.79 131.14
C GLU A 318 89.11 83.65 132.19
N THR A 319 88.19 83.06 132.96
CA THR A 319 87.31 83.79 133.90
C THR A 319 87.65 83.56 135.37
N ALA A 320 88.71 82.79 135.67
CA ALA A 320 89.09 82.45 137.04
C ALA A 320 89.87 83.61 137.72
N VAL A 321 89.53 83.86 138.99
CA VAL A 321 90.10 84.96 139.80
C VAL A 321 91.52 84.63 140.31
N LEU A 322 91.95 83.37 140.24
CA LEU A 322 93.31 82.90 140.57
C LEU A 322 93.86 82.00 139.45
N PRO A 323 95.17 81.99 139.14
CA PRO A 323 95.72 81.23 138.02
C PRO A 323 95.68 79.70 138.26
N ASP A 324 95.07 78.93 137.35
CA ASP A 324 95.04 77.45 137.38
C ASP A 324 96.23 76.85 136.59
N ALA A 325 97.00 75.97 137.24
CA ALA A 325 98.18 75.35 136.67
C ALA A 325 97.87 74.40 135.48
N ALA A 326 96.63 73.90 135.33
CA ALA A 326 96.24 72.97 134.28
C ALA A 326 95.91 73.64 132.92
N CYS A 327 95.97 74.96 132.84
CA CYS A 327 95.50 75.70 131.67
C CYS A 327 96.32 75.45 130.39
N ALA A 328 97.59 75.09 130.49
CA ALA A 328 98.40 74.75 129.32
C ALA A 328 97.91 73.46 128.63
N ASP A 329 97.53 72.44 129.41
CA ASP A 329 97.10 71.15 128.88
C ASP A 329 95.62 71.17 128.44
N LEU A 330 94.76 71.89 129.15
CA LEU A 330 93.38 72.11 128.71
C LEU A 330 93.31 72.87 127.37
N LYS A 331 94.26 73.80 127.12
CA LYS A 331 94.36 74.48 125.82
C LYS A 331 94.70 73.51 124.69
N LYS A 332 95.57 72.52 124.93
CA LYS A 332 95.90 71.46 123.95
C LYS A 332 94.73 70.52 123.72
N ALA A 333 94.05 70.07 124.78
CA ALA A 333 92.89 69.18 124.68
C ALA A 333 91.73 69.84 123.92
N ARG A 334 91.45 71.12 124.21
CA ARG A 334 90.49 71.92 123.45
C ARG A 334 90.86 71.99 121.98
N LYS A 335 92.13 72.26 121.66
CA LYS A 335 92.60 72.33 120.28
C LYS A 335 92.44 70.99 119.56
N ALA A 336 92.84 69.88 120.18
CA ALA A 336 92.68 68.54 119.60
C ALA A 336 91.20 68.18 119.35
N ALA A 337 90.30 68.53 120.26
CA ALA A 337 88.87 68.30 120.06
C ALA A 337 88.29 69.18 118.94
N ALA A 338 88.75 70.43 118.82
CA ALA A 338 88.39 71.29 117.69
C ALA A 338 88.93 70.76 116.35
N ASP A 339 90.15 70.21 116.34
CA ASP A 339 90.74 69.59 115.15
C ASP A 339 89.95 68.32 114.74
N VAL A 340 89.53 67.49 115.70
CA VAL A 340 88.66 66.31 115.43
C VAL A 340 87.28 66.72 114.94
N ALA A 341 86.69 67.79 115.49
CA ALA A 341 85.43 68.33 115.00
C ALA A 341 85.56 68.84 113.55
N THR A 342 86.68 69.49 113.23
CA THR A 342 86.98 69.96 111.86
C THR A 342 87.12 68.79 110.89
N VAL A 343 87.88 67.73 111.25
CA VAL A 343 88.01 66.54 110.40
C VAL A 343 86.68 65.81 110.21
N ALA A 344 85.86 65.73 111.26
CA ALA A 344 84.55 65.10 111.16
C ALA A 344 83.58 65.92 110.30
N ASP A 345 83.67 67.25 110.33
CA ASP A 345 82.97 68.15 109.40
C ASP A 345 83.48 68.01 107.97
N ASP A 346 84.78 67.91 107.73
CA ASP A 346 85.33 67.70 106.40
C ASP A 346 84.82 66.38 105.80
N VAL A 347 84.77 65.30 106.60
CA VAL A 347 84.20 64.01 106.17
C VAL A 347 82.69 64.09 105.96
N ASN A 348 81.95 64.76 106.84
CA ASN A 348 80.51 64.95 106.71
C ASN A 348 80.17 65.83 105.49
N THR A 349 80.96 66.87 105.24
CA THR A 349 80.81 67.78 104.09
C THR A 349 81.17 67.06 102.80
N LEU A 350 82.26 66.29 102.76
CA LEU A 350 82.60 65.46 101.60
C LEU A 350 81.48 64.48 101.25
N ILE A 351 80.85 63.87 102.26
CA ILE A 351 79.72 62.96 102.06
C ILE A 351 78.44 63.72 101.66
N ALA A 352 78.20 64.91 102.21
CA ALA A 352 77.04 65.74 101.89
C ALA A 352 77.13 66.34 100.48
N ASP A 353 78.31 66.86 100.08
CA ASP A 353 78.57 67.40 98.75
C ASP A 353 78.52 66.31 97.68
N GLN A 354 78.90 65.06 98.02
CA GLN A 354 78.84 63.91 97.12
C GLN A 354 77.56 63.07 97.26
N ASN A 355 76.59 63.48 98.08
CA ASN A 355 75.42 62.65 98.42
C ASN A 355 74.63 62.20 97.17
N GLY A 356 74.51 63.08 96.18
CA GLY A 356 73.86 62.76 94.90
C GLY A 356 74.62 61.75 94.03
N ASP A 357 75.95 61.72 94.10
CA ASP A 357 76.78 60.76 93.36
C ASP A 357 76.86 59.41 94.08
N LEU A 358 76.82 59.40 95.42
CA LEU A 358 76.74 58.19 96.22
C LEU A 358 75.39 57.47 96.04
N ASP A 359 74.29 58.22 95.94
CA ASP A 359 72.97 57.66 95.63
C ASP A 359 72.93 57.04 94.21
N ARG A 360 73.54 57.70 93.21
CA ARG A 360 73.68 57.14 91.85
C ARG A 360 74.51 55.86 91.85
N LEU A 361 75.61 55.84 92.61
CA LEU A 361 76.46 54.66 92.74
C LEU A 361 75.69 53.49 93.38
N ASP A 362 74.88 53.74 94.42
CA ASP A 362 74.02 52.71 95.02
C ASP A 362 73.02 52.14 94.00
N GLN A 363 72.37 53.00 93.21
CA GLN A 363 71.42 52.58 92.18
C GLN A 363 72.08 51.75 91.05
N HIS A 364 73.27 52.14 90.59
CA HIS A 364 74.04 51.39 89.60
C HIS A 364 74.46 50.02 90.15
N LEU A 365 74.93 49.97 91.39
CA LEU A 365 75.26 48.72 92.06
C LEU A 365 74.02 47.84 92.27
N ALA A 366 72.84 48.43 92.50
CA ALA A 366 71.57 47.69 92.60
C ALA A 366 71.20 47.02 91.27
N THR A 367 71.36 47.76 90.17
CA THR A 367 71.10 47.25 88.82
C THR A 367 72.08 46.15 88.45
N LEU A 368 73.38 46.36 88.72
CA LEU A 368 74.43 45.38 88.51
C LEU A 368 74.17 44.11 89.32
N GLN A 369 73.84 44.25 90.61
CA GLN A 369 73.49 43.13 91.47
C GLN A 369 72.31 42.32 90.89
N LYS A 370 71.26 42.99 90.44
CA LYS A 370 70.07 42.33 89.87
C LYS A 370 70.38 41.59 88.56
N GLN A 371 71.14 42.21 87.67
CA GLN A 371 71.53 41.61 86.38
C GLN A 371 72.50 40.44 86.58
N ALA A 372 73.47 40.60 87.48
CA ALA A 372 74.43 39.56 87.81
C ALA A 372 73.73 38.37 88.50
N GLN A 373 72.76 38.61 89.39
CA GLN A 373 71.95 37.54 89.98
C GLN A 373 71.12 36.80 88.91
N ALA A 374 70.46 37.53 88.01
CA ALA A 374 69.69 36.90 86.93
C ALA A 374 70.57 36.09 85.96
N LEU A 375 71.82 36.51 85.76
CA LEU A 375 72.81 35.74 85.00
C LEU A 375 73.27 34.51 85.79
N ALA A 376 73.54 34.64 87.09
CA ALA A 376 73.92 33.53 87.97
C ALA A 376 72.84 32.45 88.02
N ASP A 377 71.56 32.84 88.11
CA ASP A 377 70.42 31.90 88.16
C ASP A 377 70.23 31.14 86.83
N ARG A 378 70.60 31.76 85.71
CA ARG A 378 70.48 31.17 84.36
C ARG A 378 71.73 30.44 83.89
N ALA A 379 72.90 30.80 84.41
CA ALA A 379 74.19 30.26 84.02
C ALA A 379 74.23 28.72 84.00
N PRO A 380 73.68 27.99 84.98
CA PRO A 380 73.73 26.53 85.00
C PRO A 380 73.01 25.81 83.84
N ARG A 381 72.23 26.53 83.01
CA ARG A 381 71.50 25.95 81.88
C ARG A 381 71.73 26.69 80.56
N LEU A 382 72.78 27.52 80.46
CA LEU A 382 73.00 28.33 79.25
C LEU A 382 73.29 27.48 78.00
N SER A 383 74.03 26.38 78.13
CA SER A 383 74.28 25.41 77.06
C SER A 383 73.02 24.62 76.72
N GLU A 384 72.23 24.21 77.72
CA GLU A 384 70.95 23.54 77.50
C GLU A 384 69.95 24.44 76.76
N ASP A 385 69.88 25.72 77.13
CA ASP A 385 69.03 26.73 76.49
C ASP A 385 69.47 27.00 75.04
N LEU A 386 70.79 27.04 74.78
CA LEU A 386 71.36 27.18 73.45
C LEU A 386 71.07 25.96 72.58
N ASP A 387 71.29 24.75 73.09
CA ASP A 387 70.97 23.50 72.41
C ASP A 387 69.47 23.39 72.12
N ASP A 388 68.61 23.86 73.03
CA ASP A 388 67.16 23.88 72.83
C ASP A 388 66.75 24.87 71.74
N ALA A 389 67.40 26.05 71.68
CA ALA A 389 67.19 27.01 70.61
C ALA A 389 67.60 26.43 69.24
N VAL A 390 68.75 25.76 69.17
CA VAL A 390 69.21 25.06 67.96
C VAL A 390 68.19 24.02 67.51
N ARG A 391 67.78 23.11 68.42
CA ARG A 391 66.77 22.07 68.11
C ARG A 391 65.46 22.66 67.61
N LYS A 392 64.99 23.77 68.20
CA LYS A 392 63.77 24.45 67.76
C LYS A 392 63.91 25.05 66.35
N VAL A 393 65.06 25.65 66.05
CA VAL A 393 65.35 26.22 64.72
C VAL A 393 65.50 25.12 63.67
N ASP A 394 66.17 24.02 63.98
CA ASP A 394 66.30 22.88 63.07
C ASP A 394 64.94 22.22 62.80
N LYS A 395 64.10 22.08 63.84
CA LYS A 395 62.73 21.58 63.68
C LYS A 395 61.87 22.52 62.82
N LEU A 396 62.01 23.83 62.99
CA LEU A 396 61.36 24.83 62.14
C LEU A 396 61.82 24.69 60.68
N ASN A 397 63.13 24.52 60.46
CA ASN A 397 63.70 24.34 59.13
C ASN A 397 63.21 23.05 58.45
N ALA A 398 63.21 21.93 59.17
CA ALA A 398 62.67 20.67 58.67
C ALA A 398 61.17 20.77 58.33
N GLY A 399 60.39 21.44 59.18
CA GLY A 399 58.98 21.72 58.93
C GLY A 399 58.77 22.58 57.69
N ALA A 400 59.56 23.63 57.50
CA ALA A 400 59.52 24.49 56.32
C ALA A 400 59.87 23.71 55.04
N ALA A 401 60.88 22.84 55.08
CA ALA A 401 61.25 21.98 53.97
C ALA A 401 60.12 20.99 53.60
N GLN A 402 59.43 20.42 54.60
CA GLN A 402 58.29 19.53 54.38
C GLN A 402 57.11 20.27 53.74
N VAL A 403 56.81 21.50 54.18
CA VAL A 403 55.78 22.35 53.55
C VAL A 403 56.16 22.67 52.10
N ALA A 404 57.42 23.03 51.83
CA ALA A 404 57.90 23.30 50.48
C ALA A 404 57.85 22.07 49.55
N ALA A 405 58.07 20.86 50.08
CA ALA A 405 57.89 19.62 49.34
C ALA A 405 56.41 19.32 49.06
N GLY A 406 55.54 19.50 50.07
CA GLY A 406 54.09 19.34 49.94
C GLY A 406 53.48 20.30 48.92
N ALA A 407 53.87 21.57 48.97
CA ALA A 407 53.42 22.60 48.02
C ALA A 407 53.86 22.28 46.58
N ARG A 408 55.09 21.78 46.38
CA ARG A 408 55.55 21.30 45.06
C ARG A 408 54.71 20.13 44.55
N LYS A 409 54.44 19.13 45.40
CA LYS A 409 53.60 17.97 45.03
C LYS A 409 52.18 18.41 44.65
N LEU A 410 51.61 19.37 45.39
CA LEU A 410 50.30 19.96 45.09
C LEU A 410 50.31 20.67 43.72
N HIS A 411 51.32 21.50 43.45
CA HIS A 411 51.47 22.19 42.16
C HIS A 411 51.59 21.19 41.00
N THR A 412 52.44 20.16 41.12
CA THR A 412 52.56 19.11 40.08
C THR A 412 51.22 18.38 39.86
N GLY A 413 50.52 18.01 40.93
CA GLY A 413 49.22 17.34 40.82
C GLY A 413 48.15 18.21 40.14
N LEU A 414 48.13 19.52 40.44
CA LEU A 414 47.23 20.47 39.79
C LEU A 414 47.57 20.70 38.32
N SER A 415 48.86 20.73 37.96
CA SER A 415 49.30 20.80 36.56
C SER A 415 48.87 19.58 35.75
N THR A 416 48.98 18.37 36.32
CA THR A 416 48.45 17.14 35.71
C THR A 416 46.92 17.19 35.58
N ALA A 417 46.20 17.60 36.62
CA ALA A 417 44.75 17.73 36.59
C ALA A 417 44.30 18.76 35.53
N ARG A 418 45.00 19.90 35.42
CA ARG A 418 44.76 20.92 34.39
C ARG A 418 44.93 20.36 32.98
N THR A 419 45.96 19.55 32.77
CA THR A 419 46.21 18.87 31.50
C THR A 419 45.08 17.90 31.16
N GLY A 420 44.69 17.03 32.10
CA GLY A 420 43.57 16.11 31.93
C GLY A 420 42.24 16.83 31.65
N ALA A 421 41.96 17.93 32.35
CA ALA A 421 40.78 18.75 32.09
C ALA A 421 40.80 19.41 30.71
N THR A 422 41.99 19.78 30.21
CA THR A 422 42.15 20.33 28.85
C THR A 422 41.85 19.25 27.81
N THR A 423 42.37 18.04 27.99
CA THR A 423 42.05 16.89 27.13
C THR A 423 40.56 16.57 27.14
N LEU A 424 39.92 16.57 28.32
CA LEU A 424 38.46 16.39 28.44
C LEU A 424 37.71 17.49 27.67
N HIS A 425 38.12 18.75 27.81
CA HIS A 425 37.47 19.86 27.11
C HIS A 425 37.57 19.72 25.58
N THR A 426 38.74 19.32 25.07
CA THR A 426 38.93 19.04 23.64
C THR A 426 38.06 17.87 23.18
N GLY A 427 38.09 16.73 23.90
CA GLY A 427 37.31 15.54 23.54
C GLY A 427 35.80 15.78 23.57
N VAL A 428 35.28 16.55 24.53
CA VAL A 428 33.87 16.99 24.52
C VAL A 428 33.58 17.91 23.32
N GLY A 429 34.57 18.71 22.92
CA GLY A 429 34.49 19.51 21.70
C GLY A 429 34.35 18.67 20.43
N ASP A 430 35.14 17.61 20.30
CA ASP A 430 35.09 16.69 19.17
C ASP A 430 33.78 15.91 19.14
N LEU A 431 33.32 15.43 20.31
CA LEU A 431 32.04 14.74 20.44
C LEU A 431 30.86 15.64 20.04
N LYS A 432 30.91 16.93 20.41
CA LYS A 432 29.91 17.91 19.98
C LYS A 432 29.87 18.03 18.46
N THR A 433 31.02 18.17 17.81
CA THR A 433 31.09 18.22 16.34
C THR A 433 30.49 16.97 15.71
N GLY A 434 30.81 15.78 16.24
CA GLY A 434 30.21 14.53 15.77
C GLY A 434 28.70 14.45 15.98
N ALA A 435 28.16 15.01 17.06
CA ALA A 435 26.71 15.11 17.28
C ALA A 435 26.05 16.11 16.31
N ASP A 436 26.71 17.23 16.00
CA ASP A 436 26.24 18.19 14.99
C ASP A 436 26.21 17.54 13.58
N ASP A 437 27.24 16.76 13.22
CA ASP A 437 27.30 16.00 11.96
C ASP A 437 26.22 14.92 11.89
N LEU A 438 26.00 14.18 13.00
CA LEU A 438 24.94 13.18 13.10
C LEU A 438 23.55 13.81 12.89
N SER A 439 23.30 14.95 13.52
CA SER A 439 22.07 15.74 13.34
C SER A 439 21.89 16.13 11.87
N GLY A 440 22.93 16.66 11.23
CA GLY A 440 22.90 17.00 9.80
C GLY A 440 22.67 15.78 8.88
N GLY A 441 23.25 14.64 9.20
CA GLY A 441 23.00 13.37 8.50
C GLY A 441 21.56 12.89 8.67
N MET A 442 20.99 13.05 9.87
CA MET A 442 19.61 12.67 10.18
C MET A 442 18.60 13.53 9.42
N PHE A 443 18.87 14.82 9.22
CA PHE A 443 18.07 15.69 8.34
C PHE A 443 18.02 15.17 6.90
N LYS A 444 19.18 14.76 6.34
CA LYS A 444 19.23 14.20 4.97
C LYS A 444 18.47 12.87 4.88
N LEU A 445 18.59 12.03 5.90
CA LEU A 445 17.87 10.76 5.98
C LEU A 445 16.36 10.98 6.10
N ALA A 446 15.93 11.98 6.89
CA ALA A 446 14.53 12.36 7.03
C ALA A 446 13.95 12.85 5.69
N ASP A 447 14.65 13.73 4.97
CA ASP A 447 14.23 14.21 3.65
C ASP A 447 14.14 13.06 2.63
N GLY A 448 15.15 12.18 2.57
CA GLY A 448 15.15 11.01 1.68
C GLY A 448 14.01 10.04 2.01
N SER A 449 13.77 9.76 3.30
CA SER A 449 12.66 8.91 3.76
C SER A 449 11.30 9.54 3.43
N GLY A 450 11.17 10.86 3.58
CA GLY A 450 9.95 11.60 3.22
C GLY A 450 9.66 11.51 1.72
N LYS A 451 10.67 11.63 0.86
CA LYS A 451 10.53 11.43 -0.59
C LYS A 451 10.12 10.01 -0.94
N LEU A 452 10.69 9.00 -0.28
CA LEU A 452 10.30 7.60 -0.48
C LEU A 452 8.85 7.36 -0.05
N ALA A 453 8.44 7.86 1.12
CA ALA A 453 7.08 7.75 1.63
C ALA A 453 6.07 8.42 0.68
N GLY A 454 6.37 9.64 0.21
CA GLY A 454 5.57 10.35 -0.79
C GLY A 454 5.46 9.58 -2.10
N GLY A 455 6.58 9.13 -2.66
CA GLY A 455 6.60 8.36 -3.91
C GLY A 455 5.85 7.02 -3.81
N LEU A 456 5.87 6.35 -2.66
CA LEU A 456 5.07 5.14 -2.42
C LEU A 456 3.57 5.46 -2.31
N HIS A 457 3.18 6.57 -1.69
CA HIS A 457 1.79 7.04 -1.67
C HIS A 457 1.30 7.38 -3.08
N ASP A 458 2.09 8.14 -3.84
CA ASP A 458 1.77 8.51 -5.21
C ASP A 458 1.65 7.27 -6.11
N GLY A 459 2.58 6.32 -5.97
CA GLY A 459 2.55 5.03 -6.67
C GLY A 459 1.32 4.21 -6.31
N ALA A 460 0.95 4.12 -5.02
CA ALA A 460 -0.28 3.47 -4.60
C ALA A 460 -1.52 4.14 -5.20
N GLY A 461 -1.55 5.47 -5.27
CA GLY A 461 -2.64 6.23 -5.90
C GLY A 461 -2.77 6.01 -7.41
N GLN A 462 -1.68 5.62 -8.09
CA GLN A 462 -1.68 5.29 -9.52
C GLN A 462 -2.07 3.84 -9.82
N ILE A 463 -1.94 2.93 -8.84
CA ILE A 463 -2.32 1.53 -9.01
C ILE A 463 -3.81 1.40 -8.68
N PRO A 464 -4.66 1.00 -9.63
CA PRO A 464 -6.08 0.86 -9.38
C PRO A 464 -6.36 -0.24 -8.34
N ASP A 465 -7.18 0.09 -7.34
CA ASP A 465 -7.80 -0.90 -6.46
C ASP A 465 -9.24 -1.09 -6.92
N TYR A 466 -9.50 -2.21 -7.60
CA TYR A 466 -10.82 -2.54 -8.09
C TYR A 466 -11.51 -3.46 -7.10
N ASP A 467 -12.66 -3.03 -6.60
CA ASP A 467 -13.53 -3.93 -5.85
C ASP A 467 -14.03 -5.08 -6.74
N ARG A 468 -14.67 -6.08 -6.13
CA ARG A 468 -15.13 -7.26 -6.85
C ARG A 468 -16.11 -6.91 -7.97
N GLN A 469 -16.96 -5.91 -7.77
CA GLN A 469 -18.00 -5.53 -8.72
C GLN A 469 -17.39 -4.84 -9.95
N ASP A 470 -16.44 -3.92 -9.75
CA ASP A 470 -15.71 -3.25 -10.81
C ASP A 470 -14.84 -4.23 -11.61
N ARG A 471 -14.19 -5.19 -10.93
CA ARG A 471 -13.45 -6.26 -11.61
C ARG A 471 -14.38 -7.08 -12.48
N ASP A 472 -15.50 -7.55 -11.95
CA ASP A 472 -16.46 -8.36 -12.70
C ASP A 472 -16.96 -7.61 -13.95
N ALA A 473 -17.35 -6.34 -13.81
CA ALA A 473 -17.84 -5.53 -14.92
C ALA A 473 -16.79 -5.31 -16.01
N ARG A 474 -15.54 -4.98 -15.63
CA ARG A 474 -14.43 -4.77 -16.59
C ARG A 474 -14.02 -6.06 -17.27
N THR A 475 -13.94 -7.14 -16.50
CA THR A 475 -13.58 -8.46 -17.00
C THR A 475 -14.62 -8.96 -18.00
N GLU A 476 -15.90 -8.69 -17.75
CA GLU A 476 -16.99 -9.00 -18.69
C GLU A 476 -16.82 -8.27 -20.02
N VAL A 477 -16.63 -6.95 -19.99
CA VAL A 477 -16.44 -6.14 -21.22
C VAL A 477 -15.18 -6.54 -21.97
N MET A 478 -14.09 -6.87 -21.27
CA MET A 478 -12.83 -7.25 -21.91
C MET A 478 -12.80 -8.69 -22.44
N SER A 479 -13.58 -9.60 -21.84
CA SER A 479 -13.65 -11.01 -22.28
C SER A 479 -14.58 -11.24 -23.48
N ASP A 480 -15.53 -10.32 -23.71
CA ASP A 480 -16.39 -10.30 -24.89
C ASP A 480 -16.64 -8.84 -25.37
N PRO A 481 -15.62 -8.19 -25.99
CA PRO A 481 -15.66 -6.76 -26.30
C PRO A 481 -16.60 -6.41 -27.47
N VAL A 482 -17.03 -7.40 -28.26
CA VAL A 482 -17.90 -7.20 -29.42
C VAL A 482 -19.08 -8.16 -29.33
N GLN A 483 -20.11 -7.72 -28.62
CA GLN A 483 -21.36 -8.46 -28.56
C GLN A 483 -22.13 -8.29 -29.86
N LEU A 484 -22.57 -9.41 -30.44
CA LEU A 484 -23.51 -9.39 -31.54
C LEU A 484 -24.88 -8.96 -30.99
N ALA A 485 -25.23 -7.69 -31.17
CA ALA A 485 -26.57 -7.19 -30.90
C ALA A 485 -27.57 -7.70 -31.96
N SER A 486 -27.86 -9.00 -31.96
CA SER A 486 -28.88 -9.58 -32.82
C SER A 486 -30.25 -9.32 -32.18
N ARG A 487 -31.13 -8.65 -32.93
CA ARG A 487 -32.55 -8.55 -32.60
C ARG A 487 -33.33 -9.09 -33.78
N ASP A 488 -33.93 -10.25 -33.57
CA ASP A 488 -34.86 -10.82 -34.53
C ASP A 488 -36.16 -10.01 -34.49
N LEU A 489 -36.39 -9.18 -35.50
CA LEU A 489 -37.60 -8.34 -35.57
C LEU A 489 -38.89 -9.20 -35.62
N HIS A 490 -38.82 -10.35 -36.30
CA HIS A 490 -39.97 -11.25 -36.54
C HIS A 490 -39.49 -12.71 -36.58
N LYS A 491 -39.06 -13.23 -35.42
CA LYS A 491 -38.50 -14.58 -35.29
C LYS A 491 -39.56 -15.65 -35.61
N ALA A 492 -39.23 -16.58 -36.51
CA ALA A 492 -39.98 -17.81 -36.64
C ALA A 492 -39.63 -18.73 -35.44
N PRO A 493 -40.61 -19.24 -34.66
CA PRO A 493 -40.33 -20.04 -33.48
C PRO A 493 -39.59 -21.34 -33.76
N ASN A 494 -39.83 -21.93 -34.93
CA ASN A 494 -39.24 -23.20 -35.36
C ASN A 494 -39.11 -23.24 -36.89
N TYR A 495 -38.41 -24.28 -37.37
CA TYR A 495 -38.16 -24.49 -38.79
C TYR A 495 -39.45 -24.62 -39.60
N GLY A 496 -40.43 -25.39 -39.10
CA GLY A 496 -41.72 -25.59 -39.76
C GLY A 496 -42.47 -24.27 -40.00
N THR A 497 -42.48 -23.37 -39.03
CA THR A 497 -43.12 -22.04 -39.18
C THR A 497 -42.49 -21.23 -40.31
N GLY A 498 -41.17 -21.31 -40.46
CA GLY A 498 -40.44 -20.66 -41.56
C GLY A 498 -40.79 -21.22 -42.95
N PHE A 499 -41.10 -22.52 -43.04
CA PHE A 499 -41.44 -23.21 -44.29
C PHE A 499 -42.95 -23.25 -44.60
N ALA A 500 -43.81 -22.95 -43.63
CA ALA A 500 -45.27 -22.95 -43.82
C ALA A 500 -45.73 -22.08 -45.02
N PRO A 501 -45.18 -20.86 -45.26
CA PRO A 501 -45.48 -20.05 -46.43
C PRO A 501 -45.26 -20.74 -47.79
N TYR A 502 -44.45 -21.80 -47.84
CA TYR A 502 -44.16 -22.56 -49.06
C TYR A 502 -45.05 -23.81 -49.21
N PHE A 503 -45.20 -24.61 -48.15
CA PHE A 503 -45.99 -25.85 -48.21
C PHE A 503 -47.50 -25.62 -48.26
N ILE A 504 -48.01 -24.56 -47.62
CA ILE A 504 -49.44 -24.20 -47.67
C ILE A 504 -49.91 -23.97 -49.12
N PRO A 505 -49.34 -23.02 -49.89
CA PRO A 505 -49.80 -22.79 -51.25
C PRO A 505 -49.53 -23.96 -52.20
N LEU A 506 -48.43 -24.72 -52.00
CA LEU A 506 -48.19 -25.96 -52.75
C LEU A 506 -49.36 -26.94 -52.60
N SER A 507 -49.80 -27.17 -51.36
CA SER A 507 -50.90 -28.08 -51.09
C SER A 507 -52.23 -27.63 -51.71
N LEU A 508 -52.50 -26.32 -51.73
CA LEU A 508 -53.70 -25.73 -52.32
C LEU A 508 -53.67 -25.79 -53.86
N TRP A 509 -52.50 -25.60 -54.48
CA TRP A 509 -52.33 -25.76 -55.92
C TRP A 509 -52.62 -27.21 -56.35
N VAL A 510 -52.04 -28.18 -55.64
CA VAL A 510 -52.27 -29.61 -55.89
C VAL A 510 -53.74 -29.96 -55.65
N GLY A 511 -54.36 -29.40 -54.61
CA GLY A 511 -55.81 -29.52 -54.36
C GLY A 511 -56.66 -29.05 -55.54
N ALA A 512 -56.36 -27.88 -56.11
CA ALA A 512 -57.04 -27.34 -57.28
C ALA A 512 -56.78 -28.19 -58.55
N MET A 513 -55.55 -28.68 -58.75
CA MET A 513 -55.19 -29.56 -59.86
C MET A 513 -56.02 -30.85 -59.86
N VAL A 514 -56.08 -31.54 -58.71
CA VAL A 514 -56.85 -32.79 -58.58
C VAL A 514 -58.35 -32.51 -58.65
N ALA A 515 -58.82 -31.38 -58.13
CA ALA A 515 -60.23 -30.99 -58.25
C ALA A 515 -60.68 -30.90 -59.72
N TYR A 516 -59.86 -30.32 -60.62
CA TYR A 516 -60.18 -30.26 -62.06
C TYR A 516 -59.89 -31.55 -62.84
N MET A 517 -59.26 -32.55 -62.23
CA MET A 517 -59.26 -33.92 -62.78
C MET A 517 -60.63 -34.58 -62.60
N LEU A 518 -61.33 -34.28 -61.50
CA LEU A 518 -62.66 -34.84 -61.17
C LEU A 518 -63.83 -33.97 -61.64
N ILE A 519 -63.65 -32.65 -61.64
CA ILE A 519 -64.67 -31.66 -62.01
C ILE A 519 -64.32 -31.07 -63.37
N PRO A 520 -65.20 -31.19 -64.39
CA PRO A 520 -64.94 -30.60 -65.70
C PRO A 520 -64.75 -29.08 -65.59
N PRO A 521 -63.72 -28.50 -66.24
CA PRO A 521 -63.39 -27.07 -66.11
C PRO A 521 -64.46 -26.16 -66.73
N LEU A 522 -65.27 -26.66 -67.66
CA LEU A 522 -66.41 -25.94 -68.25
C LEU A 522 -67.69 -26.78 -68.11
N ASN A 523 -68.79 -26.12 -67.77
CA ASN A 523 -70.08 -26.79 -67.67
C ASN A 523 -70.65 -27.11 -69.06
N ARG A 524 -70.68 -28.39 -69.42
CA ARG A 524 -71.16 -28.89 -70.73
C ARG A 524 -72.60 -28.47 -71.03
N ARG A 525 -73.48 -28.41 -70.01
CA ARG A 525 -74.88 -28.00 -70.18
C ARG A 525 -75.01 -26.51 -70.47
N ALA A 526 -74.20 -25.69 -69.82
CA ALA A 526 -74.20 -24.24 -70.04
C ALA A 526 -73.60 -23.86 -71.41
N LEU A 527 -72.63 -24.63 -71.90
CA LEU A 527 -72.09 -24.52 -73.26
C LEU A 527 -73.16 -24.86 -74.31
N ALA A 528 -73.85 -25.99 -74.15
CA ALA A 528 -74.91 -26.42 -75.07
C ALA A 528 -76.12 -25.46 -75.08
N ALA A 529 -76.43 -24.82 -73.94
CA ALA A 529 -77.54 -23.88 -73.81
C ALA A 529 -77.21 -22.43 -74.26
N GLY A 530 -76.04 -22.17 -74.85
CA GLY A 530 -75.68 -20.85 -75.38
C GLY A 530 -75.54 -19.74 -74.33
N ALA A 531 -75.23 -20.07 -73.08
CA ALA A 531 -75.09 -19.06 -72.02
C ALA A 531 -73.93 -18.08 -72.30
N PRO A 532 -73.96 -16.83 -71.77
CA PRO A 532 -72.84 -15.90 -71.90
C PRO A 532 -71.53 -16.50 -71.39
N ALA A 533 -70.44 -16.38 -72.17
CA ALA A 533 -69.19 -17.09 -71.93
C ALA A 533 -68.57 -16.82 -70.55
N TRP A 534 -68.71 -15.60 -70.02
CA TRP A 534 -68.26 -15.25 -68.66
C TRP A 534 -69.04 -16.01 -67.56
N ARG A 535 -70.34 -16.29 -67.77
CA ARG A 535 -71.15 -17.09 -66.85
C ARG A 535 -70.75 -18.56 -66.88
N ILE A 536 -70.35 -19.07 -68.04
CA ILE A 536 -69.86 -20.45 -68.19
C ILE A 536 -68.54 -20.63 -67.43
N ALA A 537 -67.60 -19.68 -67.62
CA ALA A 537 -66.34 -19.67 -66.90
C ALA A 537 -66.57 -19.65 -65.37
N LEU A 538 -67.40 -18.73 -64.87
CA LEU A 538 -67.72 -18.66 -63.44
C LEU A 538 -68.44 -19.90 -62.91
N ALA A 539 -69.36 -20.48 -63.69
CA ALA A 539 -70.09 -21.68 -63.26
C ALA A 539 -69.19 -22.92 -63.14
N GLY A 540 -68.13 -23.02 -63.95
CA GLY A 540 -67.10 -24.06 -63.83
C GLY A 540 -66.11 -23.81 -62.68
N TRP A 541 -65.85 -22.52 -62.38
CA TRP A 541 -64.90 -22.10 -61.35
C TRP A 541 -65.43 -22.25 -59.92
N LEU A 542 -66.67 -21.78 -59.69
CA LEU A 542 -67.27 -21.68 -58.35
C LEU A 542 -67.24 -22.98 -57.53
N PRO A 543 -67.55 -24.17 -58.08
CA PRO A 543 -67.47 -25.42 -57.32
C PRO A 543 -66.07 -25.73 -56.79
N VAL A 544 -65.05 -25.52 -57.61
CA VAL A 544 -63.65 -25.81 -57.22
C VAL A 544 -63.14 -24.74 -56.26
N ALA A 545 -63.48 -23.47 -56.48
CA ALA A 545 -63.14 -22.41 -55.54
C ALA A 545 -63.78 -22.64 -54.15
N ALA A 546 -65.05 -23.04 -54.10
CA ALA A 546 -65.74 -23.37 -52.85
C ALA A 546 -65.12 -24.59 -52.15
N LEU A 547 -64.78 -25.64 -52.91
CA LEU A 547 -64.05 -26.80 -52.37
C LEU A 547 -62.68 -26.40 -51.83
N GLY A 548 -61.97 -25.54 -52.53
CA GLY A 548 -60.67 -25.06 -52.10
C GLY A 548 -60.73 -24.19 -50.84
N VAL A 549 -61.81 -23.42 -50.64
CA VAL A 549 -62.07 -22.70 -49.37
C VAL A 549 -62.22 -23.70 -48.22
N LEU A 550 -62.98 -24.78 -48.42
CA LEU A 550 -63.11 -25.85 -47.41
C LEU A 550 -61.77 -26.56 -47.16
N GLN A 551 -60.99 -26.83 -48.21
CA GLN A 551 -59.63 -27.37 -48.10
C GLN A 551 -58.71 -26.45 -47.30
N THR A 552 -58.80 -25.14 -47.54
CA THR A 552 -58.03 -24.13 -46.79
C THR A 552 -58.41 -24.14 -45.32
N VAL A 553 -59.70 -24.14 -44.99
CA VAL A 553 -60.16 -24.20 -43.60
C VAL A 553 -59.68 -25.49 -42.93
N ALA A 554 -59.84 -26.64 -43.58
CA ALA A 554 -59.39 -27.92 -43.05
C ALA A 554 -57.87 -27.94 -42.82
N LEU A 555 -57.10 -27.47 -43.80
CA LEU A 555 -55.64 -27.36 -43.69
C LEU A 555 -55.24 -26.47 -42.54
N MET A 556 -55.73 -25.23 -42.49
CA MET A 556 -55.35 -24.28 -41.45
C MET A 556 -55.80 -24.72 -40.06
N SER A 557 -56.92 -25.44 -39.95
CA SER A 557 -57.37 -26.03 -38.69
C SER A 557 -56.36 -27.04 -38.14
N VAL A 558 -55.90 -27.96 -38.99
CA VAL A 558 -54.89 -28.96 -38.61
C VAL A 558 -53.55 -28.29 -38.33
N LEU A 559 -53.10 -27.36 -39.18
CA LEU A 559 -51.84 -26.67 -38.97
C LEU A 559 -51.83 -25.87 -37.66
N HIS A 560 -52.89 -25.13 -37.36
CA HIS A 560 -52.95 -24.30 -36.17
C HIS A 560 -53.13 -25.13 -34.89
N TRP A 561 -54.10 -26.06 -34.85
CA TRP A 561 -54.45 -26.77 -33.61
C TRP A 561 -53.71 -28.10 -33.41
N ALA A 562 -53.38 -28.84 -34.47
CA ALA A 562 -52.73 -30.15 -34.34
C ALA A 562 -51.20 -30.04 -34.40
N ILE A 563 -50.67 -29.14 -35.24
CA ILE A 563 -49.21 -28.95 -35.40
C ILE A 563 -48.68 -27.79 -34.54
N GLY A 564 -49.53 -26.81 -34.21
CA GLY A 564 -49.16 -25.67 -33.38
C GLY A 564 -48.61 -24.48 -34.18
N LEU A 565 -49.05 -24.28 -35.43
CA LEU A 565 -48.67 -23.12 -36.24
C LEU A 565 -49.27 -21.84 -35.66
N GLU A 566 -48.42 -21.07 -34.98
CA GLU A 566 -48.74 -19.73 -34.54
C GLU A 566 -48.72 -18.74 -35.72
N MET A 567 -49.76 -17.92 -35.81
CA MET A 567 -49.91 -16.94 -36.87
C MET A 567 -50.17 -15.58 -36.25
N VAL A 568 -49.25 -14.64 -36.46
CA VAL A 568 -49.39 -13.26 -35.96
C VAL A 568 -50.70 -12.63 -36.43
N ARG A 569 -51.15 -12.93 -37.66
CA ARG A 569 -52.40 -12.42 -38.23
C ARG A 569 -53.30 -13.53 -38.77
N ALA A 570 -53.73 -14.45 -37.91
CA ALA A 570 -54.54 -15.62 -38.29
C ALA A 570 -55.72 -15.32 -39.25
N ALA A 571 -56.55 -14.32 -38.95
CA ALA A 571 -57.68 -13.94 -39.80
C ALA A 571 -57.23 -13.43 -41.18
N GLY A 572 -56.12 -12.67 -41.23
CA GLY A 572 -55.50 -12.20 -42.47
C GLY A 572 -54.94 -13.35 -43.30
N THR A 573 -54.25 -14.30 -42.66
CA THR A 573 -53.73 -15.52 -43.30
C THR A 573 -54.85 -16.32 -43.96
N VAL A 574 -55.91 -16.67 -43.23
CA VAL A 574 -57.01 -17.48 -43.76
C VAL A 574 -57.73 -16.76 -44.90
N SER A 575 -58.01 -15.46 -44.75
CA SER A 575 -58.69 -14.67 -45.78
C SER A 575 -57.84 -14.54 -47.04
N PHE A 576 -56.53 -14.33 -46.89
CA PHE A 576 -55.60 -14.30 -48.01
C PHE A 576 -55.54 -15.65 -48.74
N LEU A 577 -55.52 -16.77 -48.00
CA LEU A 577 -55.52 -18.11 -48.59
C LEU A 577 -56.80 -18.45 -49.37
N PHE A 578 -57.94 -17.84 -49.02
CA PHE A 578 -59.14 -17.93 -49.87
C PHE A 578 -58.94 -17.26 -51.23
N LEU A 579 -58.26 -16.11 -51.27
CA LEU A 579 -57.88 -15.44 -52.52
C LEU A 579 -56.85 -16.26 -53.31
N VAL A 580 -55.86 -16.86 -52.62
CA VAL A 580 -54.88 -17.77 -53.25
C VAL A 580 -55.58 -18.94 -53.92
N THR A 581 -56.47 -19.61 -53.19
CA THR A 581 -57.26 -20.73 -53.70
C THR A 581 -58.09 -20.32 -54.91
N ALA A 582 -58.78 -19.17 -54.83
CA ALA A 582 -59.54 -18.59 -55.93
C ALA A 582 -58.68 -18.38 -57.19
N CYS A 583 -57.50 -17.80 -57.03
CA CYS A 583 -56.53 -17.56 -58.09
C CYS A 583 -56.01 -18.86 -58.72
N PHE A 584 -55.53 -19.80 -57.90
CA PHE A 584 -55.02 -21.09 -58.37
C PHE A 584 -56.11 -21.87 -59.10
N ALA A 585 -57.33 -21.91 -58.56
CA ALA A 585 -58.46 -22.53 -59.23
C ALA A 585 -58.76 -21.89 -60.59
N ALA A 586 -58.64 -20.56 -60.74
CA ALA A 586 -58.86 -19.87 -62.01
C ALA A 586 -57.78 -20.19 -63.06
N ILE A 587 -56.50 -20.19 -62.66
CA ILE A 587 -55.38 -20.50 -63.55
C ILE A 587 -55.45 -21.95 -64.02
N VAL A 588 -55.66 -22.89 -63.08
CA VAL A 588 -55.79 -24.32 -63.39
C VAL A 588 -57.00 -24.57 -64.29
N GLN A 589 -58.12 -23.89 -64.03
CA GLN A 589 -59.31 -23.98 -64.89
C GLN A 589 -59.00 -23.54 -66.32
N TRP A 590 -58.36 -22.37 -66.49
CA TRP A 590 -58.06 -21.81 -67.80
C TRP A 590 -57.19 -22.76 -68.63
N LEU A 591 -56.09 -23.25 -68.05
CA LEU A 591 -55.18 -24.17 -68.73
C LEU A 591 -55.88 -25.45 -69.17
N ASN A 592 -56.69 -26.05 -68.29
CA ASN A 592 -57.47 -27.24 -68.62
C ASN A 592 -58.58 -26.96 -69.65
N ALA A 593 -59.25 -25.80 -69.56
CA ALA A 593 -60.32 -25.42 -70.48
C ALA A 593 -59.80 -25.13 -71.89
N ARG A 594 -58.60 -24.55 -72.02
CA ARG A 594 -58.02 -24.16 -73.31
C ARG A 594 -57.31 -25.29 -74.03
N PHE A 595 -56.61 -26.15 -73.29
CA PHE A 595 -55.68 -27.16 -73.84
C PHE A 595 -56.10 -28.62 -73.55
N GLY A 596 -57.21 -28.85 -72.83
CA GLY A 596 -57.71 -30.20 -72.56
C GLY A 596 -56.69 -31.06 -71.80
N ALA A 597 -56.37 -32.25 -72.32
CA ALA A 597 -55.41 -33.17 -71.71
C ALA A 597 -54.00 -32.56 -71.58
N ALA A 598 -53.52 -31.84 -72.60
CA ALA A 598 -52.24 -31.12 -72.55
C ALA A 598 -52.22 -30.02 -71.46
N GLY A 599 -53.39 -29.46 -71.14
CA GLY A 599 -53.55 -28.49 -70.06
C GLY A 599 -53.16 -29.04 -68.69
N ARG A 600 -53.36 -30.34 -68.44
CA ARG A 600 -52.94 -31.01 -67.19
C ARG A 600 -51.43 -31.04 -67.05
N ILE A 601 -50.72 -31.32 -68.14
CA ILE A 601 -49.25 -31.33 -68.18
C ILE A 601 -48.72 -29.91 -67.98
N LEU A 602 -49.35 -28.90 -68.61
CA LEU A 602 -48.98 -27.49 -68.42
C LEU A 602 -49.19 -27.01 -66.98
N VAL A 603 -50.25 -27.44 -66.30
CA VAL A 603 -50.48 -27.14 -64.87
C VAL A 603 -49.34 -27.70 -64.00
N LEU A 604 -48.86 -28.91 -64.30
CA LEU A 604 -47.74 -29.52 -63.60
C LEU A 604 -46.42 -28.79 -63.92
N ALA A 605 -46.15 -28.49 -65.19
CA ALA A 605 -44.95 -27.74 -65.58
C ALA A 605 -44.92 -26.34 -64.93
N PHE A 606 -46.07 -25.67 -64.88
CA PHE A 606 -46.19 -24.37 -64.23
C PHE A 606 -46.02 -24.48 -62.70
N LEU A 607 -46.48 -25.57 -62.06
CA LEU A 607 -46.17 -25.84 -60.67
C LEU A 607 -44.66 -26.00 -60.44
N MET A 608 -43.97 -26.76 -61.28
CA MET A 608 -42.51 -26.97 -61.15
C MET A 608 -41.74 -25.65 -61.27
N LEU A 609 -42.12 -24.79 -62.21
CA LEU A 609 -41.53 -23.45 -62.34
C LEU A 609 -41.85 -22.54 -61.14
N GLN A 610 -43.04 -22.66 -60.56
CA GLN A 610 -43.42 -21.90 -59.35
C GLN A 610 -42.60 -22.35 -58.14
N LEU A 611 -42.39 -23.65 -57.96
CA LEU A 611 -41.66 -24.19 -56.81
C LEU A 611 -40.21 -23.69 -56.76
N THR A 612 -39.53 -23.66 -57.90
CA THR A 612 -38.14 -23.22 -57.99
C THR A 612 -37.98 -21.70 -57.98
N SER A 613 -38.98 -20.94 -58.40
CA SER A 613 -38.91 -19.47 -58.46
C SER A 613 -39.56 -18.77 -57.28
N ALA A 614 -40.44 -19.40 -56.49
CA ALA A 614 -41.19 -18.71 -55.43
C ALA A 614 -40.36 -18.26 -54.22
N GLY A 615 -39.07 -18.65 -54.14
CA GLY A 615 -38.16 -18.25 -53.07
C GLY A 615 -38.57 -18.79 -51.70
N GLY A 616 -39.25 -19.95 -51.66
CA GLY A 616 -39.83 -20.52 -50.44
C GLY A 616 -38.82 -21.18 -49.52
N THR A 617 -37.87 -21.94 -50.08
CA THR A 617 -36.84 -22.68 -49.33
C THR A 617 -35.54 -21.89 -49.19
N TYR A 618 -35.11 -21.25 -50.27
CA TYR A 618 -33.95 -20.38 -50.34
C TYR A 618 -34.36 -19.01 -50.92
N PRO A 619 -33.64 -17.93 -50.59
CA PRO A 619 -33.83 -16.65 -51.25
C PRO A 619 -33.71 -16.80 -52.76
N VAL A 620 -34.63 -16.23 -53.54
CA VAL A 620 -34.63 -16.40 -55.00
C VAL A 620 -33.32 -15.92 -55.65
N GLN A 621 -32.66 -14.93 -55.04
CA GLN A 621 -31.39 -14.35 -55.47
C GLN A 621 -30.25 -15.38 -55.53
N THR A 622 -30.31 -16.46 -54.76
CA THR A 622 -29.30 -17.54 -54.80
C THR A 622 -29.56 -18.56 -55.90
N SER A 623 -30.68 -18.45 -56.63
CA SER A 623 -31.04 -19.36 -57.72
C SER A 623 -30.37 -18.95 -59.04
N PRO A 624 -30.26 -19.86 -60.03
CA PRO A 624 -29.81 -19.51 -61.39
C PRO A 624 -30.61 -18.34 -62.01
N GLY A 625 -29.98 -17.58 -62.90
CA GLY A 625 -30.56 -16.36 -63.49
C GLY A 625 -31.93 -16.54 -64.16
N PHE A 626 -32.20 -17.72 -64.72
CA PHE A 626 -33.51 -18.07 -65.28
C PHE A 626 -34.64 -17.99 -64.25
N PHE A 627 -34.46 -18.55 -63.05
CA PHE A 627 -35.50 -18.56 -62.01
C PHE A 627 -35.71 -17.18 -61.39
N ASN A 628 -34.64 -16.37 -61.29
CA ASN A 628 -34.72 -14.97 -60.91
C ASN A 628 -35.55 -14.14 -61.91
N ALA A 629 -35.37 -14.38 -63.21
CA ALA A 629 -36.09 -13.65 -64.25
C ALA A 629 -37.60 -13.94 -64.25
N ILE A 630 -38.00 -15.18 -63.97
CA ILE A 630 -39.43 -15.56 -63.95
C ILE A 630 -40.11 -15.27 -62.60
N HIS A 631 -39.37 -15.16 -61.50
CA HIS A 631 -39.91 -14.90 -60.15
C HIS A 631 -41.03 -13.85 -60.06
N PRO A 632 -40.90 -12.63 -60.62
CA PRO A 632 -41.95 -11.62 -60.53
C PRO A 632 -43.20 -11.93 -61.35
N PHE A 633 -43.15 -12.90 -62.27
CA PHE A 633 -44.29 -13.30 -63.10
C PHE A 633 -45.06 -14.49 -62.51
N MET A 634 -44.62 -15.02 -61.38
CA MET A 634 -45.18 -16.24 -60.79
C MET A 634 -46.08 -15.89 -59.61
N PRO A 635 -47.36 -16.32 -59.61
CA PRO A 635 -48.28 -15.93 -58.55
C PRO A 635 -47.84 -16.48 -57.19
N MET A 636 -47.28 -17.70 -57.13
CA MET A 636 -46.79 -18.28 -55.87
C MET A 636 -45.67 -17.47 -55.21
N SER A 637 -44.85 -16.71 -55.95
CA SER A 637 -43.83 -15.81 -55.38
C SER A 637 -44.44 -14.77 -54.42
N TYR A 638 -45.55 -14.17 -54.85
CA TYR A 638 -46.29 -13.19 -54.05
C TYR A 638 -47.02 -13.86 -52.88
N VAL A 639 -47.48 -15.09 -53.06
CA VAL A 639 -48.14 -15.87 -52.00
C VAL A 639 -47.16 -16.17 -50.88
N VAL A 640 -45.97 -16.68 -51.19
CA VAL A 640 -44.93 -17.01 -50.20
C VAL A 640 -44.53 -15.76 -49.41
N GLU A 641 -44.26 -14.64 -50.08
CA GLU A 641 -43.87 -13.40 -49.39
C GLU A 641 -45.00 -12.84 -48.51
N ALA A 642 -46.24 -12.82 -48.99
CA ALA A 642 -47.37 -12.37 -48.19
C ALA A 642 -47.64 -13.28 -46.98
N LEU A 643 -47.54 -14.60 -47.16
CA LEU A 643 -47.72 -15.54 -46.05
C LEU A 643 -46.63 -15.41 -44.99
N ARG A 644 -45.37 -15.12 -45.35
CA ARG A 644 -44.34 -14.78 -44.36
C ARG A 644 -44.78 -13.61 -43.48
N ARG A 645 -45.26 -12.52 -44.10
CA ARG A 645 -45.71 -11.32 -43.36
C ARG A 645 -46.95 -11.54 -42.49
N LEU A 646 -47.79 -12.50 -42.86
CA LEU A 646 -49.01 -12.84 -42.13
C LEU A 646 -48.78 -13.85 -41.01
N ILE A 647 -47.87 -14.81 -41.22
CA ILE A 647 -47.54 -15.88 -40.26
C ILE A 647 -46.51 -15.39 -39.24
N THR A 648 -45.32 -14.96 -39.67
CA THR A 648 -44.22 -14.57 -38.77
C THR A 648 -44.18 -13.08 -38.44
N GLY A 649 -44.81 -12.24 -39.29
CA GLY A 649 -44.98 -10.81 -39.04
C GLY A 649 -44.27 -9.88 -40.05
N GLY A 650 -44.51 -8.57 -39.91
CA GLY A 650 -43.95 -7.54 -40.77
C GLY A 650 -44.98 -6.61 -41.42
N GLY A 651 -44.50 -5.73 -42.29
CA GLY A 651 -45.34 -4.76 -43.01
C GLY A 651 -46.37 -5.42 -43.91
N LEU A 652 -47.56 -4.81 -44.02
CA LEU A 652 -48.66 -5.31 -44.86
C LEU A 652 -48.55 -4.89 -46.34
N GLY A 653 -47.58 -4.06 -46.71
CA GLY A 653 -47.38 -3.60 -48.10
C GLY A 653 -47.29 -4.76 -49.11
N PRO A 654 -46.38 -5.74 -48.90
CA PRO A 654 -46.29 -6.93 -49.75
C PRO A 654 -47.58 -7.76 -49.79
N VAL A 655 -48.34 -7.80 -48.69
CA VAL A 655 -49.62 -8.51 -48.63
C VAL A 655 -50.66 -7.84 -49.53
N TRP A 656 -50.78 -6.51 -49.50
CA TRP A 656 -51.69 -5.79 -50.38
C TRP A 656 -51.29 -5.89 -51.86
N GLN A 657 -49.99 -5.83 -52.14
CA GLN A 657 -49.47 -6.06 -53.49
C GLN A 657 -49.82 -7.48 -53.97
N ALA A 658 -49.61 -8.49 -53.13
CA ALA A 658 -49.97 -9.87 -53.44
C ALA A 658 -51.48 -10.01 -53.69
N CYS A 659 -52.33 -9.37 -52.87
CA CYS A 659 -53.78 -9.35 -53.10
C CYS A 659 -54.13 -8.77 -54.48
N ALA A 660 -53.55 -7.62 -54.85
CA ALA A 660 -53.78 -6.99 -56.14
C ALA A 660 -53.32 -7.86 -57.32
N VAL A 661 -52.13 -8.45 -57.22
CA VAL A 661 -51.56 -9.34 -58.25
C VAL A 661 -52.41 -10.60 -58.40
N LEU A 662 -52.79 -11.27 -57.31
CA LEU A 662 -53.63 -12.46 -57.35
C LEU A 662 -55.03 -12.17 -57.88
N ALA A 663 -55.62 -11.03 -57.54
CA ALA A 663 -56.89 -10.60 -58.11
C ALA A 663 -56.77 -10.37 -59.63
N ALA A 664 -55.68 -9.76 -60.09
CA ALA A 664 -55.40 -9.56 -61.52
C ALA A 664 -55.20 -10.90 -62.25
N PHE A 665 -54.45 -11.85 -61.68
CA PHE A 665 -54.31 -13.20 -62.23
C PHE A 665 -55.64 -13.94 -62.28
N THR A 666 -56.45 -13.84 -61.23
CA THR A 666 -57.79 -14.46 -61.17
C THR A 666 -58.68 -13.90 -62.28
N ALA A 667 -58.77 -12.57 -62.39
CA ALA A 667 -59.58 -11.91 -63.41
C ALA A 667 -59.09 -12.24 -64.83
N GLY A 668 -57.77 -12.21 -65.06
CA GLY A 668 -57.15 -12.57 -66.33
C GLY A 668 -57.43 -14.02 -66.73
N ALA A 669 -57.23 -14.97 -65.81
CA ALA A 669 -57.48 -16.39 -66.08
C ALA A 669 -58.98 -16.68 -66.33
N LEU A 670 -59.90 -16.03 -65.60
CA LEU A 670 -61.33 -16.17 -65.86
C LEU A 670 -61.75 -15.54 -67.20
N ALA A 671 -61.17 -14.38 -67.56
CA ALA A 671 -61.39 -13.76 -68.87
C ALA A 671 -60.90 -14.66 -70.01
N LEU A 672 -59.71 -15.24 -69.89
CA LEU A 672 -59.16 -16.18 -70.87
C LEU A 672 -59.95 -17.50 -70.91
N THR A 673 -60.50 -17.94 -69.77
CA THR A 673 -61.44 -19.07 -69.71
C THR A 673 -62.75 -18.74 -70.43
N ALA A 674 -63.28 -17.52 -70.27
CA ALA A 674 -64.46 -17.06 -71.00
C ALA A 674 -64.20 -16.99 -72.51
N VAL A 675 -63.02 -16.55 -72.95
CA VAL A 675 -62.62 -16.60 -74.37
C VAL A 675 -62.58 -18.06 -74.86
N SER A 676 -62.02 -18.96 -74.06
CA SER A 676 -61.97 -20.39 -74.38
C SER A 676 -63.37 -21.02 -74.43
N ALA A 677 -64.28 -20.61 -73.54
CA ALA A 677 -65.68 -21.02 -73.55
C ALA A 677 -66.43 -20.50 -74.79
N ARG A 678 -66.19 -19.25 -75.20
CA ARG A 678 -66.78 -18.65 -76.42
C ARG A 678 -66.33 -19.41 -77.68
N ARG A 679 -65.04 -19.73 -77.78
CA ARG A 679 -64.54 -20.61 -78.87
C ARG A 679 -65.19 -21.99 -78.79
N GLY A 680 -65.37 -22.51 -77.58
CA GLY A 680 -66.03 -23.78 -77.33
C GLY A 680 -67.53 -23.83 -77.65
N GLN A 681 -68.19 -22.70 -77.93
CA GLN A 681 -69.58 -22.63 -78.40
C GLN A 681 -69.70 -22.78 -79.91
N VAL A 682 -68.60 -22.63 -80.66
CA VAL A 682 -68.55 -22.85 -82.10
C VAL A 682 -68.10 -24.30 -82.35
N TRP A 683 -68.88 -25.05 -83.12
CA TRP A 683 -68.55 -26.43 -83.50
C TRP A 683 -67.61 -26.40 -84.70
N THR A 684 -66.40 -26.95 -84.54
CA THR A 684 -65.41 -27.13 -85.62
C THR A 684 -65.49 -28.56 -86.17
N LEU A 685 -65.02 -28.77 -87.40
CA LEU A 685 -64.96 -30.09 -88.05
C LEU A 685 -64.19 -31.12 -87.20
N ASP A 686 -63.07 -30.70 -86.60
CA ASP A 686 -62.24 -31.54 -85.71
C ASP A 686 -62.97 -32.01 -84.43
N ARG A 687 -64.08 -31.37 -84.06
CA ARG A 687 -64.94 -31.80 -82.93
C ARG A 687 -66.01 -32.78 -83.34
N LEU A 688 -66.43 -32.74 -84.61
CA LEU A 688 -67.36 -33.71 -85.18
C LEU A 688 -66.63 -35.02 -85.55
N HIS A 689 -65.34 -34.92 -85.91
CA HIS A 689 -64.43 -36.05 -86.13
C HIS A 689 -63.14 -35.89 -85.29
N PRO A 690 -63.13 -36.29 -84.01
CA PRO A 690 -61.93 -36.23 -83.20
C PRO A 690 -60.86 -37.23 -83.69
N GLU A 691 -59.62 -36.76 -83.84
CA GLU A 691 -58.47 -37.57 -84.30
C GLU A 691 -58.03 -38.64 -83.30
N LEU A 692 -58.43 -38.50 -82.03
CA LEU A 692 -58.26 -39.49 -80.97
C LEU A 692 -59.57 -39.60 -80.19
N SER A 693 -60.24 -40.76 -80.28
CA SER A 693 -61.26 -41.14 -79.31
C SER A 693 -60.56 -41.78 -78.10
N LEU A 694 -60.84 -41.24 -76.92
CA LEU A 694 -60.47 -41.82 -75.62
C LEU A 694 -61.73 -42.24 -74.89
#